data_AF-A0A6I7QZS1-F1
#
_entry.id   AF-A0A6I7QZS1-F1
#
_cell.length_a   1.000
_cell.length_b   1.000
_cell.length_c   1.000
_cell.angle_alpha   90.00
_cell.angle_beta   90.00
_cell.angle_gamma   90.00
#
_symmetry.space_group_name_H-M   'P 1'
#
loop_
_entity.id
_entity.type
_entity.pdbx_description
1 polymer ?
#
loop_
_entity_poly.entity_id
_entity_poly.type
_entity_poly.pdbx_seq_one_letter_code
_entity_poly.pdbx_strand_id
1 'polypeptide(L)'
;MRITAVIITCNRLELLPRALNSVKEQSRRPDYVYVVSNSTEENFCKEQKICTLLGFNLFRNYRTNNYAGALNTSIEEIVKQQGISDDIYFASLDDDDEWLPDYLSEIENSNTDNFDLIAASYLRNSSDENLLMVLPNTISEKDFLKGNPGIGGSNTFIRLKTLLKAGCFDEALHSSVDRDFFVRVFQQNPKYKIIQKLLVTAYTDKNRERLTTNREKKIKSLQIFFYKYQHLMNNVEKEQFFDRAKNYFGIEVFEIDIPQQTSPSIKKIDLEFKNKGDYQFVIGFIAGDKIIAERIARQIVEKQIPIDLVLIIEDVPKVEKLKTIEQVFTEHSIPFKIIRDNEWKQNLKSGYYGAYYQQYSDINSIPLGRTILHHHLFTETKDFDNPVFWIVDDDITFRSVISSTSNIENVDVFNIINENLENTAALIGGMSNDPPVPTLCCIRSQLVDFYHSIVAKGEKQQDGFSLREKPDYYYDLSDLHSDHLEIPIYHSSITANDLMQIFSGKSLSRPSLQKEVKTIKKTITRRGANTLVFNRELLQYYPVINLEVNNKHARRGDLVWALLNQVVSGRTIFEHTFSLEHNRPITDFNFSKELDKAAYDIIGYAFSKAILKSIETIKNETDPHRPKDIFDKILHEDFYNLFLTSYSHFLNKRKARFLMNYYRIAGITKLITEYQNVAKEVYNQLADESKLLSFEKTLHEASKEETLKTFFKELTTAIWSYSKSITEITENEDVYRKHLEQYFELNRPLRKLGSGAEGIVFTDNKFVYKCFFNILDNEWNFLKSKAECFRKSDLLENIECLEANDFRFIRYRYHNFRPLEKITLAELTNFLKFCKQNEFVFTNIKPENFIQTSSGKVKLIDYGKSFEPFNQNKFVNTIKRAFLLLKNPKMEDKDFQKLTSRINIEEEPNEIRGWENLKRAVEPRKKEEILDIEIISILKEYNPEKVLDYGSGKCKTSKQIETETKAKVFVYDINETVLKTRCEDFHRYFPNDRSFYNSFDFALLNLVLCEVDNDTVKGILADISKSLNANGKLVVSVCNPDFVHIYKTEFQNRNSIPQTKLNEEVITKTCSYTGNKKVEYHRPTEMYLELFSKNGFRLVKAIDTNGVNIETYEPASDFKIFILKKKTYAKKVNE
;
A
#
# COMPACT_ATOMS: atom_id res chain seq x y z
N MET A 1 8.98 -13.55 -36.67
CA MET A 1 9.50 -14.39 -35.56
C MET A 1 10.23 -13.46 -34.60
N ARG A 2 9.92 -13.49 -33.31
CA ARG A 2 10.63 -12.74 -32.26
C ARG A 2 11.47 -13.72 -31.43
N ILE A 3 12.79 -13.55 -31.44
CA ILE A 3 13.75 -14.42 -30.77
C ILE A 3 14.11 -13.83 -29.42
N THR A 4 13.92 -14.61 -28.36
CA THR A 4 14.37 -14.26 -27.02
C THR A 4 15.55 -15.12 -26.62
N ALA A 5 16.72 -14.49 -26.47
CA ALA A 5 17.91 -15.14 -25.93
C ALA A 5 17.86 -15.14 -24.39
N VAL A 6 18.14 -16.29 -23.78
CA VAL A 6 18.17 -16.46 -22.33
C VAL A 6 19.52 -17.01 -21.91
N ILE A 7 20.19 -16.31 -21.01
CA ILE A 7 21.48 -16.72 -20.45
C ILE A 7 21.32 -16.90 -18.96
N ILE A 8 21.69 -18.08 -18.45
CA ILE A 8 21.69 -18.37 -17.02
C ILE A 8 23.12 -18.41 -16.52
N THR A 9 23.41 -17.65 -15.46
CA THR A 9 24.74 -17.65 -14.82
C THR A 9 24.68 -18.03 -13.35
N CYS A 10 25.73 -18.71 -12.88
CA CYS A 10 25.84 -19.18 -11.50
C CYS A 10 27.30 -19.23 -11.05
N ASN A 11 27.78 -18.13 -10.47
CA ASN A 11 29.12 -17.94 -9.91
C ASN A 11 30.26 -18.16 -10.93
N ARG A 12 30.09 -17.69 -12.18
CA ARG A 12 31.00 -17.94 -13.31
C ARG A 12 31.40 -16.64 -14.04
N LEU A 13 31.89 -15.68 -13.26
CA LEU A 13 32.23 -14.33 -13.73
C LEU A 13 33.13 -14.29 -14.97
N GLU A 14 34.09 -15.21 -15.06
CA GLU A 14 35.08 -15.23 -16.15
C GLU A 14 34.51 -15.79 -17.47
N LEU A 15 33.42 -16.56 -17.40
CA LEU A 15 32.83 -17.25 -18.54
C LEU A 15 31.69 -16.45 -19.17
N LEU A 16 30.90 -15.77 -18.32
CA LEU A 16 29.76 -14.95 -18.73
C LEU A 16 30.07 -13.96 -19.89
N PRO A 17 31.23 -13.26 -19.93
CA PRO A 17 31.55 -12.37 -21.05
C PRO A 17 31.58 -13.06 -22.41
N ARG A 18 32.00 -14.34 -22.49
CA ARG A 18 32.01 -15.09 -23.75
C ARG A 18 30.60 -15.28 -24.29
N ALA A 19 29.69 -15.80 -23.47
CA ALA A 19 28.31 -16.00 -23.86
C ALA A 19 27.65 -14.68 -24.28
N LEU A 20 27.83 -13.61 -23.49
CA LEU A 20 27.27 -12.28 -23.79
C LEU A 20 27.82 -11.67 -25.10
N ASN A 21 29.12 -11.79 -25.36
CA ASN A 21 29.71 -11.32 -26.61
C ASN A 21 29.19 -12.14 -27.80
N SER A 22 29.08 -13.46 -27.67
CA SER A 22 28.56 -14.31 -28.76
C SER A 22 27.12 -13.96 -29.16
N VAL A 23 26.28 -13.54 -28.20
CA VAL A 23 24.92 -13.02 -28.46
C VAL A 23 24.96 -11.63 -29.12
N LYS A 24 25.87 -10.76 -28.67
CA LYS A 24 26.05 -9.40 -29.21
C LYS A 24 26.55 -9.41 -30.66
N GLU A 25 27.36 -10.39 -31.02
CA GLU A 25 28.00 -10.55 -32.33
C GLU A 25 27.14 -11.29 -33.36
N GLN A 26 25.94 -11.75 -32.99
CA GLN A 26 25.00 -12.38 -33.92
C GLN A 26 24.65 -11.45 -35.10
N SER A 27 24.77 -11.97 -36.32
CA SER A 27 24.37 -11.30 -37.56
C SER A 27 22.89 -10.95 -37.57
N ARG A 28 22.05 -11.84 -37.03
CA ARG A 28 20.67 -11.59 -36.64
C ARG A 28 20.61 -11.42 -35.13
N ARG A 29 20.55 -10.19 -34.64
CA ARG A 29 20.43 -9.91 -33.18
C ARG A 29 19.15 -10.51 -32.62
N PRO A 30 19.12 -11.02 -31.37
CA PRO A 30 17.85 -11.38 -30.73
C PRO A 30 16.97 -10.13 -30.51
N ASP A 31 15.66 -10.33 -30.48
CA ASP A 31 14.69 -9.27 -30.21
C ASP A 31 14.69 -8.88 -28.72
N TYR A 32 14.92 -9.85 -27.84
CA TYR A 32 15.04 -9.65 -26.40
C TYR A 32 16.16 -10.52 -25.81
N VAL A 33 16.81 -10.03 -24.76
CA VAL A 33 17.85 -10.79 -24.02
C VAL A 33 17.56 -10.74 -22.53
N TYR A 34 17.47 -11.90 -21.90
CA TYR A 34 17.27 -12.05 -20.46
C TYR A 34 18.47 -12.79 -19.86
N VAL A 35 19.27 -12.08 -19.08
CA VAL A 35 20.35 -12.68 -18.30
C VAL A 35 19.82 -12.91 -16.88
N VAL A 36 19.83 -14.14 -16.39
CA VAL A 36 19.36 -14.48 -15.03
C VAL A 36 20.50 -15.04 -14.21
N SER A 37 20.74 -14.43 -13.05
CA SER A 37 21.72 -14.89 -12.08
C SER A 37 21.08 -15.78 -11.02
N ASN A 38 21.67 -16.95 -10.83
CA ASN A 38 21.47 -17.87 -9.70
C ASN A 38 22.68 -17.86 -8.75
N SER A 39 23.43 -16.76 -8.74
CA SER A 39 24.69 -16.62 -8.02
C SER A 39 24.50 -16.11 -6.58
N THR A 40 25.58 -16.11 -5.80
CA THR A 40 25.60 -15.44 -4.50
C THR A 40 25.40 -13.93 -4.65
N GLU A 41 25.01 -13.23 -3.57
CA GLU A 41 24.86 -11.76 -3.57
C GLU A 41 26.11 -11.04 -4.10
N GLU A 42 27.29 -11.48 -3.64
CA GLU A 42 28.56 -10.89 -4.04
C GLU A 42 28.79 -11.03 -5.56
N ASN A 43 28.53 -12.21 -6.12
CA ASN A 43 28.71 -12.46 -7.54
C ASN A 43 27.63 -11.78 -8.37
N PHE A 44 26.39 -11.69 -7.87
CA PHE A 44 25.31 -10.95 -8.52
C PHE A 44 25.72 -9.49 -8.79
N CYS A 45 26.33 -8.80 -7.81
CA CYS A 45 26.80 -7.43 -8.00
C CYS A 45 27.91 -7.32 -9.06
N LYS A 46 28.78 -8.33 -9.18
CA LYS A 46 29.85 -8.37 -10.19
C LYS A 46 29.30 -8.70 -11.59
N GLU A 47 28.41 -9.68 -11.69
CA GLU A 47 27.67 -10.03 -12.91
C GLU A 47 26.87 -8.84 -13.42
N GLN A 48 26.22 -8.09 -12.53
CA GLN A 48 25.48 -6.88 -12.88
C GLN A 48 26.39 -5.87 -13.58
N LYS A 49 27.62 -5.66 -13.08
CA LYS A 49 28.61 -4.78 -13.72
C LYS A 49 29.02 -5.29 -15.10
N ILE A 50 29.26 -6.60 -15.25
CA ILE A 50 29.60 -7.23 -16.54
C ILE A 50 28.46 -7.03 -17.55
N CYS A 51 27.23 -7.36 -17.15
CA CYS A 51 26.04 -7.20 -17.99
C CYS A 51 25.86 -5.74 -18.41
N THR A 52 25.92 -4.80 -17.46
CA THR A 52 25.80 -3.36 -17.77
C THR A 52 26.88 -2.88 -18.73
N LEU A 53 28.14 -3.30 -18.56
CA LEU A 53 29.24 -2.94 -19.46
C LEU A 53 29.06 -3.48 -20.89
N LEU A 54 28.40 -4.62 -21.03
CA LEU A 54 28.10 -5.23 -22.34
C LEU A 54 26.74 -4.83 -22.92
N GLY A 55 25.93 -4.06 -22.19
CA GLY A 55 24.64 -3.53 -22.62
C GLY A 55 23.45 -4.46 -22.35
N PHE A 56 23.54 -5.33 -21.34
CA PHE A 56 22.49 -6.28 -20.95
C PHE A 56 21.95 -6.00 -19.54
N ASN A 57 20.67 -6.32 -19.33
CA ASN A 57 20.04 -6.31 -18.02
C ASN A 57 20.20 -7.67 -17.34
N LEU A 58 20.45 -7.65 -16.02
CA LEU A 58 20.54 -8.84 -15.18
C LEU A 58 19.31 -8.93 -14.28
N PHE A 59 18.70 -10.12 -14.23
CA PHE A 59 17.61 -10.46 -13.34
C PHE A 59 18.11 -11.45 -12.29
N ARG A 60 17.51 -11.43 -11.10
CA ARG A 60 17.79 -12.42 -10.07
C ARG A 60 16.82 -13.59 -10.16
N ASN A 61 17.29 -14.82 -9.99
CA ASN A 61 16.41 -15.97 -9.80
C ASN A 61 15.60 -15.79 -8.50
N TYR A 62 14.28 -15.91 -8.61
CA TYR A 62 13.35 -15.83 -7.49
C TYR A 62 12.46 -17.07 -7.35
N ARG A 63 12.77 -18.13 -8.10
CA ARG A 63 12.15 -19.46 -8.02
C ARG A 63 13.11 -20.42 -7.29
N THR A 64 12.99 -21.73 -7.49
CA THR A 64 13.89 -22.69 -6.87
C THR A 64 15.35 -22.35 -7.20
N ASN A 65 16.24 -22.39 -6.20
CA ASN A 65 17.65 -22.00 -6.34
C ASN A 65 18.47 -23.06 -7.10
N ASN A 66 18.16 -23.27 -8.37
CA ASN A 66 18.86 -24.14 -9.30
C ASN A 66 18.67 -23.64 -10.76
N TYR A 67 19.31 -24.35 -11.70
CA TYR A 67 19.28 -23.99 -13.13
C TYR A 67 17.85 -23.98 -13.71
N ALA A 68 17.02 -24.97 -13.40
CA ALA A 68 15.63 -25.04 -13.84
C ALA A 68 14.78 -23.87 -13.31
N GLY A 69 14.97 -23.49 -12.05
CA GLY A 69 14.30 -22.33 -11.45
C GLY A 69 14.70 -21.02 -12.13
N ALA A 70 15.99 -20.84 -12.42
CA ALA A 70 16.47 -19.65 -13.14
C ALA A 70 15.92 -19.58 -14.59
N LEU A 71 15.85 -20.71 -15.30
CA LEU A 71 15.18 -20.79 -16.60
C LEU A 71 13.70 -20.43 -16.49
N ASN A 72 12.98 -20.98 -15.50
CA ASN A 72 11.57 -20.64 -15.30
C ASN A 72 11.38 -19.18 -14.86
N THR A 73 12.33 -18.57 -14.15
CA THR A 73 12.34 -17.12 -13.88
C THR A 73 12.44 -16.34 -15.18
N SER A 74 13.32 -16.72 -16.11
CA SER A 74 13.40 -16.05 -17.41
C SER A 74 12.09 -16.15 -18.19
N ILE A 75 11.43 -17.31 -18.19
CA ILE A 75 10.13 -17.52 -18.84
C ILE A 75 9.06 -16.63 -18.21
N GLU A 76 9.03 -16.55 -16.88
CA GLU A 76 8.10 -15.67 -16.16
C GLU A 76 8.34 -14.19 -16.49
N GLU A 77 9.60 -13.75 -16.61
CA GLU A 77 9.93 -12.39 -17.06
C GLU A 77 9.54 -12.12 -18.53
N ILE A 78 9.72 -13.10 -19.42
CA ILE A 78 9.26 -13.01 -20.82
C ILE A 78 7.76 -12.82 -20.86
N VAL A 79 7.00 -13.63 -20.13
CA VAL A 79 5.53 -13.53 -20.09
C VAL A 79 5.08 -12.18 -19.49
N LYS A 80 5.77 -11.68 -18.46
CA LYS A 80 5.46 -10.36 -17.86
C LYS A 80 5.67 -9.22 -18.85
N GLN A 81 6.75 -9.24 -19.62
CA GLN A 81 7.17 -8.11 -20.45
C GLN A 81 6.61 -8.17 -21.88
N GLN A 82 6.50 -9.36 -22.46
CA GLN A 82 6.14 -9.58 -23.87
C GLN A 82 4.79 -10.26 -24.07
N GLY A 83 4.17 -10.75 -22.99
CA GLY A 83 2.97 -11.57 -23.09
C GLY A 83 3.25 -12.94 -23.69
N ILE A 84 2.20 -13.57 -24.23
CA ILE A 84 2.27 -14.88 -24.88
C ILE A 84 1.65 -14.75 -26.26
N SER A 85 2.40 -15.09 -27.30
CA SER A 85 1.93 -15.09 -28.67
C SER A 85 2.66 -16.17 -29.47
N ASP A 86 2.12 -16.52 -30.64
CA ASP A 86 2.67 -17.60 -31.45
C ASP A 86 4.02 -17.26 -32.06
N ASP A 87 4.38 -15.98 -32.19
CA ASP A 87 5.62 -15.56 -32.84
C ASP A 87 6.83 -15.46 -31.89
N ILE A 88 6.68 -15.70 -30.59
CA ILE A 88 7.78 -15.63 -29.61
C ILE A 88 8.48 -17.00 -29.48
N TYR A 89 9.80 -16.99 -29.61
CA TYR A 89 10.66 -18.15 -29.46
C TYR A 89 11.66 -17.94 -28.32
N PHE A 90 11.85 -18.99 -27.52
CA PHE A 90 12.83 -19.09 -26.45
C PHE A 90 14.09 -19.80 -26.96
N ALA A 91 15.25 -19.22 -26.72
CA ALA A 91 16.55 -19.77 -27.05
C ALA A 91 17.49 -19.61 -25.85
N SER A 92 17.89 -20.71 -25.22
CA SER A 92 18.83 -20.69 -24.09
C SER A 92 20.28 -20.76 -24.57
N LEU A 93 21.18 -20.10 -23.86
CA LEU A 93 22.63 -20.23 -23.99
C LEU A 93 23.22 -20.39 -22.59
N ASP A 94 23.95 -21.47 -22.37
CA ASP A 94 24.69 -21.64 -21.13
C ASP A 94 25.82 -20.60 -21.05
N ASP A 95 26.09 -20.06 -19.85
CA ASP A 95 27.08 -19.00 -19.65
C ASP A 95 28.53 -19.40 -19.98
N ASP A 96 28.75 -20.70 -20.18
CA ASP A 96 30.00 -21.29 -20.57
C ASP A 96 30.05 -21.78 -22.02
N ASP A 97 29.02 -21.53 -22.83
CA ASP A 97 28.98 -21.87 -24.25
C ASP A 97 29.06 -20.63 -25.15
N GLU A 98 29.08 -20.86 -26.46
CA GLU A 98 29.19 -19.81 -27.48
C GLU A 98 28.30 -20.11 -28.70
N TRP A 99 27.53 -19.12 -29.14
CA TRP A 99 26.83 -19.17 -30.43
C TRP A 99 27.73 -18.62 -31.54
N LEU A 100 27.83 -19.33 -32.67
CA LEU A 100 28.53 -18.81 -33.83
C LEU A 100 27.76 -17.62 -34.45
N PRO A 101 28.44 -16.66 -35.11
CA PRO A 101 27.82 -15.39 -35.52
C PRO A 101 26.57 -15.51 -36.40
N ASP A 102 26.40 -16.61 -37.13
CA ASP A 102 25.28 -16.88 -38.03
C ASP A 102 24.15 -17.72 -37.42
N TYR A 103 24.28 -18.20 -36.17
CA TYR A 103 23.33 -19.13 -35.55
C TYR A 103 21.88 -18.66 -35.59
N LEU A 104 21.57 -17.46 -35.06
CA LEU A 104 20.20 -16.95 -35.03
C LEU A 104 19.65 -16.73 -36.46
N SER A 105 20.50 -16.33 -37.40
CA SER A 105 20.10 -16.11 -38.80
C SER A 105 19.77 -17.42 -39.53
N GLU A 106 20.55 -18.47 -39.30
CA GLU A 106 20.34 -19.81 -39.85
C GLU A 106 19.05 -20.44 -39.29
N ILE A 107 18.72 -20.17 -38.03
CA ILE A 107 17.49 -20.62 -37.40
C ILE A 107 16.28 -19.94 -37.99
N GLU A 108 16.32 -18.61 -38.14
CA GLU A 108 15.26 -17.83 -38.78
C GLU A 108 15.05 -18.27 -40.23
N ASN A 109 16.13 -18.43 -41.00
CA ASN A 109 16.09 -18.92 -42.39
C ASN A 109 15.57 -20.35 -42.50
N SER A 110 15.86 -21.21 -41.53
CA SER A 110 15.40 -22.61 -41.50
C SER A 110 13.96 -22.75 -41.02
N ASN A 111 13.35 -21.70 -40.46
CA ASN A 111 11.97 -21.73 -39.96
C ASN A 111 10.91 -21.57 -41.08
N THR A 112 11.08 -22.28 -42.19
CA THR A 112 10.27 -22.10 -43.42
C THR A 112 8.82 -22.53 -43.29
N ASP A 113 8.49 -23.32 -42.27
CA ASP A 113 7.17 -23.93 -42.09
C ASP A 113 6.62 -23.72 -40.67
N ASN A 114 7.05 -22.62 -40.04
CA ASN A 114 6.64 -22.20 -38.70
C ASN A 114 6.75 -23.37 -37.69
N PHE A 115 7.95 -23.93 -37.54
CA PHE A 115 8.25 -25.01 -36.62
C PHE A 115 8.09 -24.55 -35.16
N ASP A 116 7.65 -25.47 -34.30
CA ASP A 116 7.56 -25.28 -32.85
C ASP A 116 8.92 -25.44 -32.17
N LEU A 117 9.80 -26.26 -32.75
CA LEU A 117 11.12 -26.58 -32.22
C LEU A 117 12.14 -26.63 -33.35
N ILE A 118 13.26 -25.93 -33.21
CA ILE A 118 14.41 -26.03 -34.11
C ILE A 118 15.64 -26.31 -33.28
N ALA A 119 16.40 -27.35 -33.64
CA ALA A 119 17.65 -27.70 -32.99
C ALA A 119 18.79 -27.81 -34.00
N ALA A 120 20.00 -27.40 -33.60
CA ALA A 120 21.18 -27.45 -34.44
C ALA A 120 22.23 -28.42 -33.90
N SER A 121 22.99 -29.01 -34.82
CA SER A 121 24.22 -29.73 -34.46
C SER A 121 25.24 -28.76 -33.86
N TYR A 122 26.15 -29.26 -33.03
CA TYR A 122 27.08 -28.41 -32.30
C TYR A 122 28.46 -29.03 -32.20
N LEU A 123 29.45 -28.20 -31.91
CA LEU A 123 30.82 -28.61 -31.63
C LEU A 123 30.99 -28.76 -30.12
N ARG A 124 31.47 -29.91 -29.67
CA ARG A 124 31.87 -30.12 -28.29
C ARG A 124 33.38 -29.94 -28.18
N ASN A 125 33.81 -28.91 -27.46
CA ASN A 125 35.21 -28.52 -27.33
C ASN A 125 35.68 -28.63 -25.87
N SER A 126 36.89 -29.14 -25.65
CA SER A 126 37.64 -29.12 -24.39
C SER A 126 39.13 -29.26 -24.68
N SER A 127 39.97 -29.12 -23.66
CA SER A 127 41.43 -29.33 -23.77
C SER A 127 41.85 -30.63 -24.47
N ASP A 128 41.06 -31.71 -24.37
CA ASP A 128 41.40 -33.04 -24.87
C ASP A 128 40.41 -33.56 -25.94
N GLU A 129 39.34 -32.83 -26.25
CA GLU A 129 38.23 -33.30 -27.09
C GLU A 129 37.73 -32.18 -28.00
N ASN A 130 37.66 -32.44 -29.30
CA ASN A 130 37.03 -31.56 -30.28
C ASN A 130 36.09 -32.39 -31.17
N LEU A 131 34.90 -32.68 -30.64
CA LEU A 131 33.97 -33.67 -31.19
C LEU A 131 32.79 -33.01 -31.89
N LEU A 132 32.50 -33.46 -33.11
CA LEU A 132 31.32 -33.05 -33.87
C LEU A 132 30.07 -33.78 -33.36
N MET A 133 29.13 -33.05 -32.78
CA MET A 133 27.87 -33.60 -32.28
C MET A 133 26.76 -33.40 -33.33
N VAL A 134 26.66 -34.35 -34.26
CA VAL A 134 25.62 -34.35 -35.31
C VAL A 134 24.32 -34.91 -34.76
N LEU A 135 23.24 -34.13 -34.84
CA LEU A 135 21.91 -34.56 -34.39
C LEU A 135 21.25 -35.54 -35.39
N PRO A 136 20.51 -36.54 -34.89
CA PRO A 136 19.66 -37.39 -35.74
C PRO A 136 18.61 -36.57 -36.49
N ASN A 137 18.28 -36.97 -37.73
CA ASN A 137 17.23 -36.31 -38.53
C ASN A 137 15.82 -36.48 -37.95
N THR A 138 15.61 -37.56 -37.20
CA THR A 138 14.34 -37.90 -36.55
C THR A 138 14.59 -38.14 -35.08
N ILE A 139 13.79 -37.48 -34.24
CA ILE A 139 13.90 -37.53 -32.79
C ILE A 139 12.50 -37.78 -32.22
N SER A 140 12.46 -38.56 -31.15
CA SER A 140 11.25 -38.88 -30.38
C SER A 140 11.50 -38.75 -28.89
N GLU A 141 10.44 -38.77 -28.10
CA GLU A 141 10.49 -38.82 -26.63
C GLU A 141 11.32 -40.02 -26.14
N LYS A 142 11.32 -41.14 -26.87
CA LYS A 142 12.09 -42.35 -26.54
C LYS A 142 13.60 -42.12 -26.53
N ASP A 143 14.10 -41.21 -27.36
CA ASP A 143 15.52 -40.87 -27.41
C ASP A 143 15.98 -40.15 -26.14
N PHE A 144 15.07 -39.39 -25.52
CA PHE A 144 15.28 -38.78 -24.21
C PHE A 144 14.97 -39.75 -23.06
N LEU A 145 14.08 -40.72 -23.23
CA LEU A 145 13.86 -41.76 -22.21
C LEU A 145 15.11 -42.62 -21.98
N LYS A 146 15.77 -43.10 -23.03
CA LYS A 146 16.99 -43.94 -22.93
C LYS A 146 18.29 -43.14 -22.81
N GLY A 147 18.34 -41.90 -23.34
CA GLY A 147 19.55 -41.08 -23.30
C GLY A 147 19.30 -39.60 -23.56
N ASN A 148 20.15 -38.97 -24.35
CA ASN A 148 19.89 -37.66 -24.95
C ASN A 148 20.59 -37.67 -26.34
N PRO A 149 19.87 -37.45 -27.45
CA PRO A 149 20.44 -37.48 -28.81
C PRO A 149 21.36 -36.28 -29.12
N GLY A 150 21.59 -35.38 -28.16
CA GLY A 150 22.44 -34.21 -28.30
C GLY A 150 21.68 -32.88 -28.27
N ILE A 151 20.39 -32.87 -27.93
CA ILE A 151 19.64 -31.63 -27.78
C ILE A 151 19.77 -31.14 -26.33
N GLY A 152 20.31 -29.94 -26.15
CA GLY A 152 20.55 -29.31 -24.85
C GLY A 152 20.10 -27.84 -24.83
N GLY A 153 20.57 -27.10 -23.83
CA GLY A 153 20.20 -25.69 -23.64
C GLY A 153 20.66 -24.82 -24.81
N SER A 154 21.95 -24.84 -25.11
CA SER A 154 22.61 -23.91 -26.05
C SER A 154 22.22 -24.09 -27.52
N ASN A 155 21.72 -25.26 -27.94
CA ASN A 155 21.45 -25.60 -29.35
C ASN A 155 19.95 -25.74 -29.70
N THR A 156 19.06 -25.12 -28.91
CA THR A 156 17.60 -25.26 -29.03
C THR A 156 16.89 -23.92 -29.18
N PHE A 157 15.91 -23.87 -30.09
CA PHE A 157 14.87 -22.84 -30.17
C PHE A 157 13.50 -23.48 -30.06
N ILE A 158 12.68 -22.98 -29.16
CA ILE A 158 11.33 -23.49 -28.97
C ILE A 158 10.32 -22.35 -28.90
N ARG A 159 9.19 -22.51 -29.58
CA ARG A 159 8.06 -21.58 -29.48
C ARG A 159 7.60 -21.52 -28.03
N LEU A 160 7.39 -20.32 -27.50
CA LEU A 160 7.04 -20.10 -26.09
C LEU A 160 5.80 -20.90 -25.68
N LYS A 161 4.73 -20.91 -26.50
CA LYS A 161 3.53 -21.69 -26.20
C LYS A 161 3.80 -23.20 -26.12
N THR A 162 4.68 -23.74 -26.96
CA THR A 162 5.06 -25.16 -26.93
C THR A 162 5.84 -25.48 -25.65
N LEU A 163 6.77 -24.61 -25.26
CA LEU A 163 7.49 -24.72 -23.99
C LEU A 163 6.53 -24.70 -22.78
N LEU A 164 5.55 -23.79 -22.78
CA LEU A 164 4.57 -23.67 -21.69
C LEU A 164 3.67 -24.90 -21.63
N LYS A 165 3.14 -25.36 -22.78
CA LYS A 165 2.31 -26.59 -22.85
C LYS A 165 3.07 -27.84 -22.40
N ALA A 166 4.37 -27.91 -22.63
CA ALA A 166 5.20 -29.01 -22.14
C ALA A 166 5.32 -29.03 -20.61
N GLY A 167 5.07 -27.93 -19.90
CA GLY A 167 5.20 -27.85 -18.44
C GLY A 167 6.33 -26.93 -17.93
N CYS A 168 7.08 -26.25 -18.83
CA CYS A 168 8.34 -25.55 -18.52
C CYS A 168 9.42 -26.51 -17.97
N PHE A 169 10.45 -26.02 -17.29
CA PHE A 169 11.52 -26.87 -16.74
C PHE A 169 11.15 -27.41 -15.35
N ASP A 170 11.43 -28.69 -15.06
CA ASP A 170 11.12 -29.29 -13.76
C ASP A 170 12.15 -28.83 -12.71
N GLU A 171 11.68 -28.03 -11.75
CA GLU A 171 12.52 -27.42 -10.72
C GLU A 171 12.97 -28.40 -9.63
N ALA A 172 12.44 -29.62 -9.60
CA ALA A 172 12.99 -30.66 -8.73
C ALA A 172 14.34 -31.20 -9.20
N LEU A 173 14.65 -31.05 -10.50
CA LEU A 173 15.84 -31.62 -11.12
C LEU A 173 17.02 -30.65 -11.03
N HIS A 174 18.07 -31.08 -10.34
CA HIS A 174 19.34 -30.35 -10.31
C HIS A 174 20.24 -30.63 -11.52
N SER A 175 19.96 -31.70 -12.26
CA SER A 175 20.65 -32.09 -13.49
C SER A 175 19.68 -32.86 -14.40
N SER A 176 20.05 -33.10 -15.66
CA SER A 176 19.16 -33.79 -16.63
C SER A 176 17.82 -33.07 -16.87
N VAL A 177 17.81 -31.76 -16.65
CA VAL A 177 16.66 -30.86 -16.83
C VAL A 177 16.20 -30.85 -18.29
N ASP A 178 17.17 -30.82 -19.21
CA ASP A 178 17.00 -30.96 -20.65
C ASP A 178 16.25 -32.25 -21.01
N ARG A 179 16.70 -33.38 -20.46
CA ARG A 179 16.16 -34.70 -20.74
C ARG A 179 14.68 -34.79 -20.36
N ASP A 180 14.34 -34.35 -19.15
CA ASP A 180 12.95 -34.32 -18.66
C ASP A 180 12.07 -33.38 -19.50
N PHE A 181 12.58 -32.19 -19.79
CA PHE A 181 11.88 -31.20 -20.60
C PHE A 181 11.56 -31.75 -21.99
N PHE A 182 12.52 -32.37 -22.68
CA PHE A 182 12.30 -32.87 -24.03
C PHE A 182 11.45 -34.14 -24.10
N VAL A 183 11.43 -35.00 -23.07
CA VAL A 183 10.40 -36.05 -22.98
C VAL A 183 9.01 -35.40 -23.08
N ARG A 184 8.74 -34.39 -22.25
CA ARG A 184 7.43 -33.72 -22.22
C ARG A 184 7.14 -32.92 -23.49
N VAL A 185 8.14 -32.26 -24.09
CA VAL A 185 7.99 -31.54 -25.36
C VAL A 185 7.61 -32.51 -26.47
N PHE A 186 8.33 -33.62 -26.64
CA PHE A 186 8.05 -34.56 -27.73
C PHE A 186 6.75 -35.34 -27.55
N GLN A 187 6.31 -35.58 -26.30
CA GLN A 187 4.96 -36.09 -26.02
C GLN A 187 3.85 -35.16 -26.55
N GLN A 188 4.10 -33.85 -26.70
CA GLN A 188 3.12 -32.92 -27.28
C GLN A 188 3.01 -33.03 -28.81
N ASN A 189 3.82 -33.88 -29.45
CA ASN A 189 3.97 -34.02 -30.91
C ASN A 189 4.27 -32.67 -31.60
N PRO A 190 5.38 -31.99 -31.24
CA PRO A 190 5.71 -30.68 -31.78
C PRO A 190 6.12 -30.80 -33.24
N LYS A 191 5.84 -29.78 -34.04
CA LYS A 191 6.43 -29.67 -35.37
C LYS A 191 7.89 -29.23 -35.22
N TYR A 192 8.86 -30.05 -35.60
CA TYR A 192 10.27 -29.74 -35.37
C TYR A 192 11.16 -29.81 -36.62
N LYS A 193 12.30 -29.13 -36.56
CA LYS A 193 13.34 -29.14 -37.60
C LYS A 193 14.73 -29.34 -36.97
N ILE A 194 15.53 -30.21 -37.59
CA ILE A 194 16.95 -30.39 -37.25
C ILE A 194 17.82 -29.73 -38.31
N ILE A 195 18.74 -28.89 -37.88
CA ILE A 195 19.77 -28.26 -38.72
C ILE A 195 21.07 -29.03 -38.53
N GLN A 196 21.53 -29.70 -39.58
CA GLN A 196 22.81 -30.44 -39.59
C GLN A 196 24.01 -29.52 -39.87
N LYS A 197 24.02 -28.32 -39.27
CA LYS A 197 25.14 -27.37 -39.27
C LYS A 197 25.65 -27.19 -37.85
N LEU A 198 26.95 -27.02 -37.69
CA LEU A 198 27.60 -26.74 -36.42
C LEU A 198 27.47 -25.24 -36.17
N LEU A 199 26.53 -24.84 -35.31
CA LEU A 199 26.24 -23.42 -35.08
C LEU A 199 26.49 -22.97 -33.63
N VAL A 200 26.92 -23.89 -32.78
CA VAL A 200 27.17 -23.69 -31.36
C VAL A 200 28.47 -24.39 -30.98
N THR A 201 29.27 -23.76 -30.13
CA THR A 201 30.44 -24.39 -29.49
C THR A 201 30.12 -24.58 -28.01
N ALA A 202 30.00 -25.84 -27.60
CA ALA A 202 29.80 -26.23 -26.21
C ALA A 202 31.14 -26.53 -25.54
N TYR A 203 31.51 -25.75 -24.52
CA TYR A 203 32.80 -25.92 -23.83
C TYR A 203 32.67 -26.88 -22.65
N THR A 204 33.49 -27.93 -22.64
CA THR A 204 33.34 -29.09 -21.73
C THR A 204 34.58 -29.41 -20.90
N ASP A 205 35.45 -28.42 -20.68
CA ASP A 205 36.69 -28.54 -19.91
C ASP A 205 36.50 -29.23 -18.55
N LYS A 206 37.40 -30.17 -18.25
CA LYS A 206 37.33 -31.05 -17.05
C LYS A 206 37.91 -30.41 -15.78
N ASN A 207 38.61 -29.28 -15.91
CA ASN A 207 39.30 -28.60 -14.81
C ASN A 207 38.38 -27.70 -13.95
N ARG A 208 37.06 -27.75 -14.17
CA ARG A 208 36.06 -26.98 -13.41
C ARG A 208 34.88 -27.85 -12.99
N GLU A 209 34.20 -27.47 -11.90
CA GLU A 209 32.97 -28.13 -11.49
C GLU A 209 31.83 -27.86 -12.49
N ARG A 210 31.19 -28.92 -12.99
CA ARG A 210 30.05 -28.85 -13.90
C ARG A 210 28.83 -29.51 -13.28
N LEU A 211 27.64 -29.00 -13.60
CA LEU A 211 26.36 -29.62 -13.19
C LEU A 211 26.29 -31.10 -13.60
N THR A 212 26.89 -31.44 -14.75
CA THR A 212 26.93 -32.80 -15.29
C THR A 212 27.91 -33.72 -14.57
N THR A 213 28.87 -33.20 -13.81
CA THR A 213 29.91 -33.98 -13.11
C THR A 213 29.66 -34.13 -11.61
N ASN A 214 28.68 -33.41 -11.05
CA ASN A 214 28.30 -33.57 -9.64
C ASN A 214 27.46 -34.86 -9.45
N ARG A 215 28.13 -35.92 -8.98
CA ARG A 215 27.54 -37.27 -8.84
C ARG A 215 26.28 -37.29 -7.97
N GLU A 216 26.28 -36.60 -6.82
CA GLU A 216 25.15 -36.59 -5.89
C GLU A 216 23.90 -35.96 -6.52
N LYS A 217 24.06 -34.77 -7.13
CA LYS A 217 22.97 -34.09 -7.86
C LYS A 217 22.45 -34.95 -9.02
N LYS A 218 23.36 -35.68 -9.69
CA LYS A 218 23.01 -36.58 -10.79
C LYS A 218 22.17 -37.76 -10.32
N ILE A 219 22.55 -38.41 -9.22
CA ILE A 219 21.78 -39.52 -8.62
C ILE A 219 20.37 -39.06 -8.27
N LYS A 220 20.24 -37.97 -7.49
CA LYS A 220 18.93 -37.42 -7.09
C LYS A 220 18.03 -37.12 -8.30
N SER A 221 18.61 -36.54 -9.34
CA SER A 221 17.86 -36.22 -10.57
C SER A 221 17.46 -37.47 -11.36
N LEU A 222 18.33 -38.49 -11.43
CA LEU A 222 18.02 -39.76 -12.09
C LEU A 222 16.98 -40.57 -11.31
N GLN A 223 16.96 -40.52 -9.98
CA GLN A 223 15.90 -41.10 -9.15
C GLN A 223 14.54 -40.49 -9.49
N ILE A 224 14.43 -39.16 -9.53
CA ILE A 224 13.20 -38.46 -9.93
C ILE A 224 12.82 -38.80 -11.37
N PHE A 225 13.77 -38.73 -12.31
CA PHE A 225 13.52 -39.02 -13.72
C PHE A 225 13.00 -40.46 -13.93
N PHE A 226 13.67 -41.44 -13.31
CA PHE A 226 13.26 -42.83 -13.40
C PHE A 226 11.90 -43.05 -12.73
N TYR A 227 11.66 -42.46 -11.56
CA TYR A 227 10.37 -42.49 -10.88
C TYR A 227 9.22 -42.00 -11.78
N LYS A 228 9.43 -40.93 -12.53
CA LYS A 228 8.44 -40.34 -13.46
C LYS A 228 8.19 -41.21 -14.70
N TYR A 229 9.25 -41.75 -15.28
CA TYR A 229 9.21 -42.24 -16.66
C TYR A 229 9.43 -43.74 -16.86
N GLN A 230 9.75 -44.50 -15.80
CA GLN A 230 9.96 -45.95 -15.91
C GLN A 230 8.79 -46.71 -16.56
N HIS A 231 7.55 -46.19 -16.46
CA HIS A 231 6.35 -46.79 -17.03
C HIS A 231 6.15 -46.49 -18.52
N LEU A 232 6.89 -45.52 -19.06
CA LEU A 232 6.96 -45.25 -20.50
C LEU A 232 8.06 -46.06 -21.19
N MET A 233 8.98 -46.65 -20.42
CA MET A 233 10.10 -47.43 -20.94
C MET A 233 9.76 -48.91 -21.02
N ASN A 234 10.03 -49.53 -22.16
CA ASN A 234 10.12 -50.99 -22.25
C ASN A 234 11.43 -51.51 -21.59
N ASN A 235 11.58 -52.83 -21.47
CA ASN A 235 12.72 -53.42 -20.78
C ASN A 235 14.08 -53.07 -21.43
N VAL A 236 14.13 -52.96 -22.77
CA VAL A 236 15.35 -52.60 -23.51
C VAL A 236 15.71 -51.14 -23.26
N GLU A 237 14.72 -50.25 -23.26
CA GLU A 237 14.92 -48.83 -22.97
C GLU A 237 15.39 -48.60 -21.52
N LYS A 238 14.89 -49.40 -20.57
CA LYS A 238 15.37 -49.38 -19.17
C LYS A 238 16.83 -49.83 -19.06
N GLU A 239 17.20 -50.91 -19.73
CA GLU A 239 18.59 -51.38 -19.77
C GLU A 239 19.51 -50.30 -20.34
N GLN A 240 19.14 -49.68 -21.46
CA GLN A 240 19.90 -48.57 -22.06
C GLN A 240 19.99 -47.34 -21.14
N PHE A 241 18.92 -47.03 -20.40
CA PHE A 241 18.93 -45.95 -19.40
C PHE A 241 19.97 -46.23 -18.30
N PHE A 242 20.00 -47.45 -17.76
CA PHE A 242 20.92 -47.83 -16.69
C PHE A 242 22.36 -47.98 -17.18
N ASP A 243 22.57 -48.59 -18.35
CA ASP A 243 23.90 -48.68 -18.99
C ASP A 243 24.49 -47.29 -19.20
N ARG A 244 23.67 -46.33 -19.64
CA ARG A 244 24.12 -44.95 -19.76
C ARG A 244 24.50 -44.36 -18.40
N ALA A 245 23.68 -44.58 -17.37
CA ALA A 245 23.96 -44.09 -16.03
C ALA A 245 25.32 -44.62 -15.49
N LYS A 246 25.57 -45.91 -15.71
CA LYS A 246 26.81 -46.59 -15.34
C LYS A 246 28.00 -46.12 -16.16
N ASN A 247 27.92 -46.18 -17.49
CA ASN A 247 29.05 -45.95 -18.38
C ASN A 247 29.54 -44.49 -18.38
N TYR A 248 28.62 -43.52 -18.25
CA TYR A 248 28.99 -42.11 -18.32
C TYR A 248 29.15 -41.44 -16.95
N PHE A 249 28.52 -41.98 -15.91
CA PHE A 249 28.48 -41.31 -14.59
C PHE A 249 28.91 -42.23 -13.42
N GLY A 250 29.17 -43.51 -13.66
CA GLY A 250 29.52 -44.47 -12.61
C GLY A 250 28.41 -44.62 -11.55
N ILE A 251 27.15 -44.56 -11.98
CA ILE A 251 25.97 -44.70 -11.12
C ILE A 251 25.33 -46.07 -11.39
N GLU A 252 25.21 -46.89 -10.35
CA GLU A 252 24.64 -48.23 -10.45
C GLU A 252 23.11 -48.21 -10.29
N VAL A 253 22.44 -49.29 -10.72
CA VAL A 253 20.97 -49.41 -10.74
C VAL A 253 20.35 -49.16 -9.36
N PHE A 254 20.92 -49.74 -8.30
CA PHE A 254 20.39 -49.64 -6.93
C PHE A 254 20.45 -48.22 -6.35
N GLU A 255 21.25 -47.33 -6.95
CA GLU A 255 21.30 -45.91 -6.55
C GLU A 255 20.16 -45.10 -7.18
N ILE A 256 19.54 -45.60 -8.25
CA ILE A 256 18.47 -44.92 -8.98
C ILE A 256 17.11 -45.54 -8.68
N ASP A 257 17.01 -46.86 -8.80
CA ASP A 257 15.78 -47.61 -8.52
C ASP A 257 15.70 -47.92 -7.02
N ILE A 258 15.37 -46.88 -6.26
CA ILE A 258 15.22 -46.97 -4.81
C ILE A 258 13.78 -47.35 -4.44
N PRO A 259 13.58 -48.15 -3.38
CA PRO A 259 12.25 -48.41 -2.82
C PRO A 259 11.54 -47.10 -2.51
N GLN A 260 10.36 -46.92 -3.11
CA GLN A 260 9.57 -45.71 -2.94
C GLN A 260 8.68 -45.83 -1.70
N GLN A 261 8.55 -44.72 -0.96
CA GLN A 261 7.63 -44.66 0.17
C GLN A 261 6.18 -44.75 -0.31
N THR A 262 5.38 -45.56 0.38
CA THR A 262 3.93 -45.57 0.19
C THR A 262 3.37 -44.23 0.61
N SER A 263 2.34 -43.73 -0.09
CA SER A 263 1.70 -42.49 0.34
C SER A 263 1.06 -42.70 1.72
N PRO A 264 1.30 -41.81 2.69
CA PRO A 264 0.55 -41.83 3.94
C PRO A 264 -0.95 -41.78 3.64
N SER A 265 -1.73 -42.63 4.30
CA SER A 265 -3.19 -42.57 4.16
C SER A 265 -3.70 -41.26 4.75
N ILE A 266 -4.74 -40.70 4.14
CA ILE A 266 -5.39 -39.47 4.62
C ILE A 266 -6.53 -39.88 5.56
N LYS A 267 -6.61 -39.24 6.72
CA LYS A 267 -7.68 -39.47 7.71
C LYS A 267 -8.51 -38.20 7.85
N LYS A 268 -9.81 -38.38 8.09
CA LYS A 268 -10.72 -37.31 8.50
C LYS A 268 -10.99 -37.48 9.98
N ILE A 269 -10.76 -36.42 10.76
CA ILE A 269 -11.07 -36.38 12.19
C ILE A 269 -12.24 -35.44 12.42
N ASP A 270 -13.17 -35.83 13.27
CA ASP A 270 -14.29 -34.99 13.66
C ASP A 270 -13.85 -33.89 14.63
N LEU A 271 -14.40 -32.70 14.46
CA LEU A 271 -14.26 -31.64 15.46
C LEU A 271 -15.14 -31.95 16.68
N GLU A 272 -14.62 -31.61 17.86
CA GLU A 272 -15.28 -31.80 19.15
C GLU A 272 -15.68 -30.44 19.77
N PHE A 273 -16.68 -30.48 20.67
CA PHE A 273 -17.31 -29.32 21.29
C PHE A 273 -17.64 -29.60 22.77
N LYS A 274 -16.65 -29.99 23.59
CA LYS A 274 -16.93 -30.57 24.93
C LYS A 274 -17.08 -29.53 26.05
N ASN A 275 -16.26 -28.49 26.06
CA ASN A 275 -16.12 -27.58 27.21
C ASN A 275 -16.43 -26.13 26.84
N LYS A 276 -17.68 -25.82 26.49
CA LYS A 276 -18.07 -24.42 26.22
C LYS A 276 -17.82 -23.56 27.47
N GLY A 277 -17.07 -22.47 27.32
CA GLY A 277 -16.88 -21.48 28.39
C GLY A 277 -18.12 -20.61 28.63
N ASP A 278 -17.97 -19.62 29.51
CA ASP A 278 -19.04 -18.67 29.84
C ASP A 278 -19.14 -17.54 28.80
N TYR A 279 -19.74 -17.88 27.65
CA TYR A 279 -20.00 -16.95 26.55
C TYR A 279 -21.17 -17.45 25.70
N GLN A 280 -21.82 -16.54 24.98
CA GLN A 280 -22.80 -16.91 23.96
C GLN A 280 -22.09 -17.29 22.66
N PHE A 281 -22.28 -18.51 22.16
CA PHE A 281 -21.66 -19.01 20.95
C PHE A 281 -22.61 -18.87 19.75
N VAL A 282 -22.13 -18.20 18.69
CA VAL A 282 -22.92 -17.85 17.50
C VAL A 282 -22.22 -18.39 16.26
N ILE A 283 -22.93 -19.13 15.40
CA ILE A 283 -22.40 -19.54 14.08
C ILE A 283 -23.03 -18.66 13.00
N GLY A 284 -22.19 -18.03 12.18
CA GLY A 284 -22.60 -17.17 11.07
C GLY A 284 -22.12 -17.66 9.72
N PHE A 285 -23.01 -17.83 8.74
CA PHE A 285 -22.64 -18.18 7.36
C PHE A 285 -23.61 -17.63 6.31
N ILE A 286 -23.16 -17.62 5.05
CA ILE A 286 -23.96 -17.21 3.89
C ILE A 286 -24.34 -18.49 3.15
N ALA A 287 -25.63 -18.72 2.93
CA ALA A 287 -26.13 -19.88 2.22
C ALA A 287 -26.27 -19.56 0.72
N GLY A 288 -25.27 -19.91 -0.09
CA GLY A 288 -25.30 -19.74 -1.55
C GLY A 288 -25.91 -20.94 -2.29
N ASP A 289 -25.91 -22.11 -1.66
CA ASP A 289 -26.53 -23.34 -2.18
C ASP A 289 -27.30 -24.06 -1.08
N LYS A 290 -28.53 -24.49 -1.39
CA LYS A 290 -29.44 -25.11 -0.42
C LYS A 290 -28.87 -26.40 0.17
N ILE A 291 -28.32 -27.29 -0.67
CA ILE A 291 -27.84 -28.61 -0.24
C ILE A 291 -26.61 -28.45 0.64
N ILE A 292 -25.73 -27.53 0.28
CA ILE A 292 -24.54 -27.21 1.05
C ILE A 292 -24.91 -26.59 2.42
N ALA A 293 -25.84 -25.64 2.45
CA ALA A 293 -26.30 -25.03 3.69
C ALA A 293 -26.99 -26.05 4.63
N GLU A 294 -27.80 -26.98 4.09
CA GLU A 294 -28.40 -28.08 4.86
C GLU A 294 -27.35 -28.98 5.51
N ARG A 295 -26.20 -29.16 4.87
CA ARG A 295 -25.08 -29.94 5.43
C ARG A 295 -24.55 -29.31 6.71
N ILE A 296 -24.43 -27.98 6.79
CA ILE A 296 -24.02 -27.31 8.03
C ILE A 296 -25.08 -27.50 9.12
N ALA A 297 -26.36 -27.29 8.80
CA ALA A 297 -27.45 -27.43 9.76
C ALA A 297 -27.50 -28.83 10.40
N ARG A 298 -27.35 -29.88 9.59
CA ARG A 298 -27.29 -31.27 10.07
C ARG A 298 -26.10 -31.51 10.99
N GLN A 299 -24.92 -31.01 10.64
CA GLN A 299 -23.73 -31.18 11.47
C GLN A 299 -23.83 -30.49 12.83
N ILE A 300 -24.49 -29.33 12.91
CA ILE A 300 -24.75 -28.66 14.19
C ILE A 300 -25.59 -29.56 15.10
N VAL A 301 -26.65 -30.16 14.55
CA VAL A 301 -27.54 -31.08 15.27
C VAL A 301 -26.83 -32.37 15.66
N GLU A 302 -26.19 -33.04 14.69
CA GLU A 302 -25.52 -34.34 14.88
C GLU A 302 -24.41 -34.28 15.92
N LYS A 303 -23.67 -33.17 15.96
CA LYS A 303 -22.59 -32.94 16.93
C LYS A 303 -23.07 -32.33 18.26
N GLN A 304 -24.38 -32.07 18.40
CA GLN A 304 -24.99 -31.49 19.59
C GLN A 304 -24.27 -30.21 20.06
N ILE A 305 -23.92 -29.33 19.11
CA ILE A 305 -23.12 -28.14 19.42
C ILE A 305 -23.94 -27.20 20.32
N PRO A 306 -23.47 -26.86 21.54
CA PRO A 306 -24.11 -25.87 22.40
C PRO A 306 -24.05 -24.47 21.77
N ILE A 307 -25.13 -24.06 21.12
CA ILE A 307 -25.22 -22.83 20.33
C ILE A 307 -26.35 -21.93 20.81
N ASP A 308 -26.09 -20.63 20.88
CA ASP A 308 -27.08 -19.63 21.32
C ASP A 308 -27.77 -18.97 20.13
N LEU A 309 -27.13 -18.94 18.96
CA LEU A 309 -27.73 -18.45 17.72
C LEU A 309 -27.02 -18.99 16.47
N VAL A 310 -27.79 -19.45 15.48
CA VAL A 310 -27.32 -19.63 14.10
C VAL A 310 -27.83 -18.47 13.25
N LEU A 311 -26.94 -17.69 12.64
CA LEU A 311 -27.29 -16.58 11.75
C LEU A 311 -26.94 -16.91 10.30
N ILE A 312 -27.95 -16.86 9.42
CA ILE A 312 -27.82 -17.24 8.01
C ILE A 312 -28.23 -16.07 7.11
N ILE A 313 -27.37 -15.72 6.16
CA ILE A 313 -27.74 -14.86 5.04
C ILE A 313 -28.21 -15.74 3.87
N GLU A 314 -29.46 -15.62 3.46
CA GLU A 314 -30.04 -16.41 2.36
C GLU A 314 -29.66 -15.81 1.00
N ASP A 315 -28.74 -16.45 0.27
CA ASP A 315 -28.29 -16.07 -1.08
C ASP A 315 -28.49 -17.22 -2.09
N VAL A 316 -29.44 -18.12 -1.81
CA VAL A 316 -29.82 -19.22 -2.71
C VAL A 316 -30.64 -18.70 -3.90
N PRO A 317 -30.68 -19.43 -5.03
CA PRO A 317 -31.51 -19.05 -6.17
C PRO A 317 -33.00 -18.88 -5.79
N LYS A 318 -33.69 -17.88 -6.36
CA LYS A 318 -35.06 -17.46 -5.99
C LYS A 318 -36.13 -18.56 -5.89
N VAL A 319 -35.95 -19.67 -6.62
CA VAL A 319 -36.92 -20.78 -6.64
C VAL A 319 -36.74 -21.69 -5.42
N GLU A 320 -35.56 -21.64 -4.80
CA GLU A 320 -35.19 -22.43 -3.64
C GLU A 320 -35.41 -21.62 -2.35
N LYS A 321 -35.76 -22.31 -1.27
CA LYS A 321 -35.92 -21.72 0.07
C LYS A 321 -35.28 -22.62 1.10
N LEU A 322 -34.81 -22.04 2.20
CA LEU A 322 -34.17 -22.74 3.31
C LEU A 322 -35.15 -23.42 4.28
N LYS A 323 -36.37 -23.75 3.85
CA LYS A 323 -37.44 -24.34 4.69
C LYS A 323 -36.99 -25.59 5.45
N THR A 324 -36.18 -26.43 4.81
CA THR A 324 -35.67 -27.65 5.43
C THR A 324 -34.72 -27.36 6.59
N ILE A 325 -33.91 -26.30 6.49
CA ILE A 325 -33.04 -25.85 7.59
C ILE A 325 -33.88 -25.34 8.76
N GLU A 326 -34.92 -24.55 8.47
CA GLU A 326 -35.86 -24.04 9.48
C GLU A 326 -36.53 -25.18 10.25
N GLN A 327 -36.99 -26.21 9.54
CA GLN A 327 -37.57 -27.41 10.14
C GLN A 327 -36.57 -28.12 11.05
N VAL A 328 -35.36 -28.39 10.55
CA VAL A 328 -34.30 -29.08 11.31
C VAL A 328 -33.97 -28.33 12.60
N PHE A 329 -33.79 -27.01 12.55
CA PHE A 329 -33.48 -26.23 13.75
C PHE A 329 -34.68 -26.11 14.70
N THR A 330 -35.89 -25.96 14.19
CA THR A 330 -37.11 -25.91 15.03
C THR A 330 -37.32 -27.24 15.77
N GLU A 331 -37.20 -28.37 15.07
CA GLU A 331 -37.35 -29.71 15.64
C GLU A 331 -36.35 -30.00 16.78
N HIS A 332 -35.14 -29.43 16.67
CA HIS A 332 -34.06 -29.62 17.65
C HIS A 332 -33.91 -28.45 18.63
N SER A 333 -34.85 -27.51 18.64
CA SER A 333 -34.82 -26.32 19.52
C SER A 333 -33.53 -25.49 19.42
N ILE A 334 -32.93 -25.41 18.22
CA ILE A 334 -31.75 -24.59 17.93
C ILE A 334 -32.22 -23.17 17.60
N PRO A 335 -31.81 -22.14 18.34
CA PRO A 335 -32.16 -20.76 17.99
C PRO A 335 -31.49 -20.34 16.66
N PHE A 336 -32.26 -19.77 15.76
CA PHE A 336 -31.75 -19.35 14.45
C PHE A 336 -32.42 -18.07 13.93
N LYS A 337 -31.68 -17.34 13.08
CA LYS A 337 -32.15 -16.18 12.32
C LYS A 337 -31.72 -16.30 10.86
N ILE A 338 -32.68 -16.29 9.95
CA ILE A 338 -32.42 -16.24 8.52
C ILE A 338 -32.78 -14.84 8.01
N ILE A 339 -31.77 -14.12 7.53
CA ILE A 339 -31.96 -12.86 6.81
C ILE A 339 -32.28 -13.20 5.36
N ARG A 340 -33.54 -12.99 4.97
CA ARG A 340 -34.09 -13.42 3.67
C ARG A 340 -33.62 -12.53 2.53
N ASP A 341 -33.68 -13.06 1.31
CA ASP A 341 -33.32 -12.34 0.09
C ASP A 341 -34.01 -10.98 -0.06
N ASN A 342 -35.33 -10.92 0.17
CA ASN A 342 -36.10 -9.69 0.09
C ASN A 342 -35.73 -8.69 1.20
N GLU A 343 -35.36 -9.19 2.38
CA GLU A 343 -34.99 -8.35 3.52
C GLU A 343 -33.63 -7.68 3.28
N TRP A 344 -32.59 -8.45 2.98
CA TRP A 344 -31.27 -7.85 2.75
C TRP A 344 -31.24 -6.99 1.47
N LYS A 345 -32.04 -7.29 0.44
CA LYS A 345 -32.20 -6.39 -0.73
C LYS A 345 -32.85 -5.07 -0.38
N GLN A 346 -33.88 -5.09 0.47
CA GLN A 346 -34.51 -3.86 0.95
C GLN A 346 -33.55 -3.05 1.82
N ASN A 347 -32.74 -3.72 2.64
CA ASN A 347 -31.71 -3.11 3.47
C ASN A 347 -30.58 -2.49 2.64
N LEU A 348 -30.16 -3.11 1.53
CA LEU A 348 -29.26 -2.47 0.56
C LEU A 348 -29.88 -1.17 0.02
N LYS A 349 -31.14 -1.20 -0.43
CA LYS A 349 -31.83 0.00 -0.96
C LYS A 349 -31.98 1.12 0.07
N SER A 350 -32.32 0.78 1.32
CA SER A 350 -32.52 1.78 2.38
C SER A 350 -31.23 2.37 2.93
N GLY A 351 -30.06 1.81 2.59
CA GLY A 351 -28.77 2.22 3.15
C GLY A 351 -28.53 1.66 4.54
N TYR A 352 -29.26 0.61 4.95
CA TYR A 352 -29.14 -0.06 6.24
C TYR A 352 -27.73 -0.62 6.48
N TYR A 353 -27.02 -1.03 5.44
CA TYR A 353 -25.62 -1.48 5.52
C TYR A 353 -24.60 -0.35 5.33
N GLY A 354 -25.05 0.89 5.22
CA GLY A 354 -24.26 2.07 4.86
C GLY A 354 -24.57 2.58 3.45
N ALA A 355 -24.53 3.90 3.28
CA ALA A 355 -24.87 4.59 2.03
C ALA A 355 -24.03 4.14 0.82
N TYR A 356 -22.76 3.77 1.02
CA TYR A 356 -21.91 3.25 -0.06
C TYR A 356 -22.50 1.97 -0.68
N TYR A 357 -23.09 1.08 0.14
CA TYR A 357 -23.58 -0.22 -0.32
C TYR A 357 -24.93 -0.14 -1.04
N GLN A 358 -25.59 1.03 -1.08
CA GLN A 358 -26.84 1.22 -1.82
C GLN A 358 -26.67 1.04 -3.34
N GLN A 359 -25.44 1.10 -3.83
CA GLN A 359 -25.14 0.91 -5.25
C GLN A 359 -25.33 -0.53 -5.74
N TYR A 360 -25.39 -1.51 -4.83
CA TYR A 360 -25.56 -2.92 -5.18
C TYR A 360 -27.03 -3.33 -5.07
N SER A 361 -27.51 -4.08 -6.07
CA SER A 361 -28.87 -4.66 -6.07
C SER A 361 -28.92 -6.10 -5.55
N ASP A 362 -27.79 -6.80 -5.60
CA ASP A 362 -27.66 -8.23 -5.29
C ASP A 362 -26.26 -8.52 -4.69
N ILE A 363 -26.12 -9.64 -3.97
CA ILE A 363 -24.82 -10.12 -3.51
C ILE A 363 -24.04 -10.66 -4.71
N ASN A 364 -23.19 -9.81 -5.29
CA ASN A 364 -22.40 -10.15 -6.48
C ASN A 364 -20.96 -10.57 -6.16
N SER A 365 -20.57 -10.52 -4.88
CA SER A 365 -19.22 -10.79 -4.41
C SER A 365 -19.21 -11.31 -2.97
N ILE A 366 -18.24 -12.17 -2.65
CA ILE A 366 -18.05 -12.72 -1.30
C ILE A 366 -17.83 -11.61 -0.26
N PRO A 367 -17.02 -10.56 -0.50
CA PRO A 367 -16.87 -9.47 0.46
C PRO A 367 -18.18 -8.74 0.78
N LEU A 368 -19.05 -8.50 -0.22
CA LEU A 368 -20.36 -7.88 0.01
C LEU A 368 -21.26 -8.76 0.90
N GLY A 369 -21.37 -10.05 0.59
CA GLY A 369 -22.13 -10.99 1.42
C GLY A 369 -21.59 -11.07 2.84
N ARG A 370 -20.26 -11.07 3.01
CA ARG A 370 -19.62 -11.07 4.34
C ARG A 370 -19.83 -9.76 5.10
N THR A 371 -19.88 -8.62 4.41
CA THR A 371 -20.23 -7.33 5.02
C THR A 371 -21.64 -7.35 5.60
N ILE A 372 -22.60 -7.88 4.83
CA ILE A 372 -23.99 -8.08 5.27
C ILE A 372 -24.06 -9.03 6.48
N LEU A 373 -23.32 -10.16 6.42
CA LEU A 373 -23.24 -11.11 7.53
C LEU A 373 -22.66 -10.46 8.80
N HIS A 374 -21.52 -9.77 8.71
CA HIS A 374 -20.89 -9.09 9.84
C HIS A 374 -21.82 -8.05 10.47
N HIS A 375 -22.53 -7.29 9.64
CA HIS A 375 -23.51 -6.31 10.11
C HIS A 375 -24.60 -6.96 10.95
N HIS A 376 -25.20 -8.06 10.46
CA HIS A 376 -26.27 -8.76 11.15
C HIS A 376 -25.80 -9.55 12.37
N LEU A 377 -24.59 -10.12 12.34
CA LEU A 377 -23.97 -10.70 13.53
C LEU A 377 -23.86 -9.67 14.65
N PHE A 378 -23.51 -8.42 14.34
CA PHE A 378 -23.48 -7.35 15.33
C PHE A 378 -24.89 -6.96 15.81
N THR A 379 -25.81 -6.65 14.89
CA THR A 379 -27.11 -6.06 15.23
C THR A 379 -28.07 -7.03 15.90
N GLU A 380 -28.07 -8.31 15.50
CA GLU A 380 -28.98 -9.33 16.06
C GLU A 380 -28.47 -9.90 17.40
N THR A 381 -27.22 -9.60 17.80
CA THR A 381 -26.62 -10.06 19.07
C THR A 381 -26.29 -8.92 20.02
N LYS A 382 -26.90 -7.73 19.82
CA LYS A 382 -26.64 -6.56 20.67
C LYS A 382 -26.95 -6.81 22.16
N ASP A 383 -27.94 -7.65 22.44
CA ASP A 383 -28.39 -8.00 23.78
C ASP A 383 -27.61 -9.19 24.37
N PHE A 384 -26.60 -9.72 23.65
CA PHE A 384 -25.68 -10.72 24.19
C PHE A 384 -24.56 -10.01 24.95
N ASP A 385 -24.27 -10.49 26.16
CA ASP A 385 -23.25 -9.94 27.04
C ASP A 385 -21.84 -10.22 26.48
N ASN A 386 -21.54 -11.48 26.17
CA ASN A 386 -20.22 -11.93 25.70
C ASN A 386 -20.36 -12.86 24.49
N PRO A 387 -20.71 -12.35 23.29
CA PRO A 387 -20.85 -13.17 22.10
C PRO A 387 -19.49 -13.56 21.49
N VAL A 388 -19.28 -14.86 21.26
CA VAL A 388 -18.22 -15.44 20.43
C VAL A 388 -18.81 -15.89 19.10
N PHE A 389 -18.32 -15.31 18.01
CA PHE A 389 -18.79 -15.63 16.67
C PHE A 389 -17.86 -16.61 15.97
N TRP A 390 -18.40 -17.67 15.40
CA TRP A 390 -17.73 -18.55 14.46
C TRP A 390 -18.28 -18.34 13.05
N ILE A 391 -17.51 -17.61 12.26
CA ILE A 391 -17.85 -17.22 10.90
C ILE A 391 -17.23 -18.24 9.94
N VAL A 392 -18.08 -18.98 9.22
CA VAL A 392 -17.68 -20.09 8.34
C VAL A 392 -18.21 -19.89 6.92
N ASP A 393 -17.52 -20.43 5.91
CA ASP A 393 -18.07 -20.59 4.54
C ASP A 393 -19.14 -21.71 4.53
N ASP A 394 -20.05 -21.73 3.56
CA ASP A 394 -21.11 -22.75 3.48
C ASP A 394 -20.56 -24.12 3.05
N ASP A 395 -19.54 -24.13 2.19
CA ASP A 395 -18.95 -25.33 1.61
C ASP A 395 -17.99 -26.10 2.54
N ILE A 396 -18.14 -25.96 3.86
CA ILE A 396 -17.34 -26.64 4.88
C ILE A 396 -18.03 -27.86 5.50
N THR A 397 -17.23 -28.69 6.15
CA THR A 397 -17.63 -29.77 7.06
C THR A 397 -16.81 -29.63 8.36
N PHE A 398 -17.43 -29.85 9.52
CA PHE A 398 -16.84 -29.79 10.87
C PHE A 398 -15.95 -31.01 11.15
N ARG A 399 -14.98 -31.20 10.26
CA ARG A 399 -13.91 -32.19 10.31
C ARG A 399 -12.60 -31.50 9.94
N SER A 400 -11.48 -32.12 10.27
CA SER A 400 -10.18 -31.76 9.71
C SER A 400 -9.61 -32.93 8.93
N VAL A 401 -8.86 -32.64 7.86
CA VAL A 401 -8.17 -33.65 7.06
C VAL A 401 -6.69 -33.65 7.40
N ILE A 402 -6.21 -34.79 7.90
CA ILE A 402 -4.84 -34.97 8.41
C ILE A 402 -4.13 -36.10 7.65
N SER A 403 -2.80 -36.07 7.65
CA SER A 403 -2.02 -37.26 7.32
C SER A 403 -2.17 -38.30 8.43
N SER A 404 -2.17 -39.59 8.08
CA SER A 404 -2.17 -40.69 9.06
C SER A 404 -0.94 -40.73 9.97
N THR A 405 0.14 -40.05 9.58
CA THR A 405 1.36 -39.86 10.36
C THR A 405 1.29 -38.68 11.34
N SER A 406 0.21 -37.90 11.32
CA SER A 406 0.02 -36.78 12.23
C SER A 406 -0.29 -37.25 13.66
N ASN A 407 0.26 -36.56 14.66
CA ASN A 407 0.02 -36.81 16.08
C ASN A 407 -1.28 -36.17 16.61
N ILE A 408 -2.14 -35.65 15.71
CA ILE A 408 -3.39 -34.99 16.09
C ILE A 408 -4.46 -36.07 16.34
N GLU A 409 -4.84 -36.25 17.60
CA GLU A 409 -5.90 -37.17 17.99
C GLU A 409 -7.30 -36.55 17.90
N ASN A 410 -7.45 -35.31 18.39
CA ASN A 410 -8.69 -34.55 18.37
C ASN A 410 -8.44 -33.06 18.17
N VAL A 411 -9.50 -32.33 17.81
CA VAL A 411 -9.52 -30.87 17.71
C VAL A 411 -10.80 -30.37 18.38
N ASP A 412 -10.67 -29.90 19.61
CA ASP A 412 -11.78 -29.31 20.36
C ASP A 412 -11.85 -27.80 20.14
N VAL A 413 -12.92 -27.33 19.50
CA VAL A 413 -13.09 -25.92 19.12
C VAL A 413 -13.31 -25.04 20.36
N PHE A 414 -14.00 -25.52 21.39
CA PHE A 414 -14.24 -24.72 22.60
C PHE A 414 -12.99 -24.61 23.45
N ASN A 415 -12.14 -25.63 23.53
CA ASN A 415 -10.84 -25.49 24.19
C ASN A 415 -9.98 -24.42 23.47
N ILE A 416 -9.96 -24.40 22.13
CA ILE A 416 -9.25 -23.36 21.37
C ILE A 416 -9.82 -21.97 21.68
N ILE A 417 -11.14 -21.82 21.77
CA ILE A 417 -11.77 -20.55 22.14
C ILE A 417 -11.34 -20.15 23.55
N ASN A 418 -11.50 -21.03 24.54
CA ASN A 418 -11.18 -20.77 25.95
C ASN A 418 -9.71 -20.35 26.15
N GLU A 419 -8.76 -21.00 25.46
CA GLU A 419 -7.33 -20.68 25.55
C GLU A 419 -6.97 -19.30 24.99
N ASN A 420 -7.77 -18.76 24.07
CA ASN A 420 -7.46 -17.55 23.33
C ASN A 420 -8.37 -16.36 23.67
N LEU A 421 -9.53 -16.58 24.29
CA LEU A 421 -10.57 -15.57 24.53
C LEU A 421 -10.03 -14.28 25.19
N GLU A 422 -9.19 -14.43 26.22
CA GLU A 422 -8.60 -13.31 26.97
C GLU A 422 -7.39 -12.65 26.28
N ASN A 423 -6.79 -13.31 25.29
CA ASN A 423 -5.48 -12.96 24.73
C ASN A 423 -5.55 -12.33 23.34
N THR A 424 -6.67 -12.47 22.63
CA THR A 424 -6.83 -11.99 21.26
C THR A 424 -8.26 -11.54 21.01
N ALA A 425 -8.47 -10.66 20.04
CA ALA A 425 -9.80 -10.20 19.64
C ALA A 425 -10.43 -11.12 18.57
N ALA A 426 -9.61 -11.85 17.81
CA ALA A 426 -10.05 -12.86 16.84
C ALA A 426 -8.94 -13.89 16.52
N LEU A 427 -9.36 -15.04 15.97
CA LEU A 427 -8.50 -16.06 15.36
C LEU A 427 -8.91 -16.32 13.91
N ILE A 428 -7.91 -16.39 13.03
CA ILE A 428 -8.08 -16.81 11.63
C ILE A 428 -7.58 -18.25 11.46
N GLY A 429 -8.51 -19.19 11.34
CA GLY A 429 -8.27 -20.62 11.15
C GLY A 429 -7.88 -20.99 9.71
N GLY A 430 -7.51 -22.26 9.52
CA GLY A 430 -7.16 -22.85 8.22
C GLY A 430 -8.30 -23.59 7.53
N MET A 431 -8.01 -24.08 6.32
CA MET A 431 -8.85 -25.00 5.54
C MET A 431 -8.04 -26.25 5.19
N SER A 432 -8.67 -27.41 5.25
CA SER A 432 -8.12 -28.72 4.85
C SER A 432 -8.99 -29.35 3.75
N ASN A 433 -8.48 -30.39 3.09
CA ASN A 433 -9.07 -31.03 1.92
C ASN A 433 -9.03 -30.18 0.64
N ASP A 434 -10.16 -29.69 0.14
CA ASP A 434 -10.20 -28.90 -1.10
C ASP A 434 -9.50 -27.55 -0.87
N PRO A 435 -8.49 -27.16 -1.67
CA PRO A 435 -7.79 -25.89 -1.46
C PRO A 435 -8.72 -24.67 -1.58
N PRO A 436 -8.64 -23.65 -0.71
CA PRO A 436 -9.50 -22.45 -0.77
C PRO A 436 -9.06 -21.43 -1.83
N VAL A 437 -8.65 -21.91 -3.02
CA VAL A 437 -8.17 -21.12 -4.17
C VAL A 437 -8.94 -21.48 -5.44
N PRO A 438 -8.98 -20.61 -6.47
CA PRO A 438 -9.62 -20.94 -7.75
C PRO A 438 -9.09 -22.24 -8.37
N THR A 439 -9.94 -23.02 -9.02
CA THR A 439 -9.61 -24.38 -9.49
C THR A 439 -8.41 -24.37 -10.44
N LEU A 440 -8.37 -23.42 -11.39
CA LEU A 440 -7.25 -23.28 -12.34
C LEU A 440 -5.89 -22.93 -11.69
N CYS A 441 -5.84 -22.69 -10.38
CA CYS A 441 -4.61 -22.41 -9.65
C CYS A 441 -4.11 -23.62 -8.82
N CYS A 442 -4.79 -24.76 -8.85
CA CYS A 442 -4.44 -25.96 -8.05
C CYS A 442 -4.70 -27.30 -8.76
N ILE A 443 -4.95 -27.30 -10.07
CA ILE A 443 -5.21 -28.54 -10.83
C ILE A 443 -4.02 -29.01 -11.66
N ARG A 444 -3.00 -28.18 -11.93
CA ARG A 444 -1.87 -28.60 -12.76
C ARG A 444 -1.19 -29.81 -12.16
N SER A 445 -0.84 -29.74 -10.88
CA SER A 445 -0.18 -30.84 -10.17
C SER A 445 -1.07 -32.08 -10.06
N GLN A 446 -2.38 -31.92 -9.87
CA GLN A 446 -3.31 -33.05 -9.84
C GLN A 446 -3.44 -33.74 -11.20
N LEU A 447 -3.38 -32.98 -12.30
CA LEU A 447 -3.38 -33.53 -13.65
C LEU A 447 -2.05 -34.24 -13.99
N VAL A 448 -0.92 -33.78 -13.43
CA VAL A 448 0.36 -34.52 -13.49
C VAL A 448 0.21 -35.87 -12.77
N ASP A 449 -0.31 -35.86 -11.54
CA ASP A 449 -0.56 -37.07 -10.74
C ASP A 449 -1.47 -38.05 -11.49
N PHE A 450 -2.56 -37.55 -12.07
CA PHE A 450 -3.53 -38.32 -12.85
C PHE A 450 -2.92 -38.94 -14.11
N TYR A 451 -2.20 -38.15 -14.92
CA TYR A 451 -1.57 -38.61 -16.15
C TYR A 451 -0.55 -39.72 -15.88
N HIS A 452 0.39 -39.50 -14.95
CA HIS A 452 1.42 -40.50 -14.64
C HIS A 452 0.81 -41.76 -14.04
N SER A 453 -0.22 -41.66 -13.21
CA SER A 453 -0.91 -42.81 -12.64
C SER A 453 -1.67 -43.65 -13.69
N ILE A 454 -2.25 -43.02 -14.72
CA ILE A 454 -2.83 -43.73 -15.87
C ILE A 454 -1.74 -44.48 -16.64
N VAL A 455 -0.62 -43.80 -16.93
CA VAL A 455 0.53 -44.41 -17.62
C VAL A 455 1.08 -45.61 -16.83
N ALA A 456 1.11 -45.51 -15.51
CA ALA A 456 1.48 -46.59 -14.59
C ALA A 456 0.36 -47.63 -14.35
N LYS A 457 -0.77 -47.54 -15.08
CA LYS A 457 -1.93 -48.45 -14.99
C LYS A 457 -2.51 -48.59 -13.57
N GLY A 458 -2.36 -47.58 -12.73
CA GLY A 458 -2.87 -47.58 -11.36
C GLY A 458 -2.27 -48.67 -10.45
N GLU A 459 -1.07 -49.17 -10.75
CA GLU A 459 -0.44 -50.28 -10.02
C GLU A 459 0.07 -49.90 -8.62
N LYS A 460 0.19 -48.60 -8.31
CA LYS A 460 0.91 -48.11 -7.12
C LYS A 460 0.21 -46.90 -6.47
N GLN A 461 0.27 -46.82 -5.14
CA GLN A 461 -0.10 -45.65 -4.34
C GLN A 461 1.15 -45.12 -3.62
N GLN A 462 1.78 -44.07 -4.17
CA GLN A 462 3.13 -43.63 -3.74
C GLN A 462 3.29 -42.12 -3.75
N ASP A 463 3.84 -41.58 -2.67
CA ASP A 463 4.35 -40.20 -2.59
C ASP A 463 5.88 -40.29 -2.39
N GLY A 464 6.58 -40.60 -3.49
CA GLY A 464 7.99 -41.02 -3.45
C GLY A 464 8.97 -39.96 -2.92
N PHE A 465 8.54 -38.70 -2.91
CA PHE A 465 9.34 -37.55 -2.49
C PHE A 465 8.68 -36.73 -1.37
N SER A 466 7.72 -37.34 -0.65
CA SER A 466 7.04 -36.75 0.50
C SER A 466 6.48 -35.34 0.22
N LEU A 467 5.89 -35.15 -0.96
CA LEU A 467 5.40 -33.83 -1.40
C LEU A 467 4.33 -33.28 -0.46
N ARG A 468 3.53 -34.15 0.16
CA ARG A 468 2.49 -33.76 1.13
C ARG A 468 3.05 -33.04 2.37
N GLU A 469 4.33 -33.25 2.69
CA GLU A 469 5.00 -32.59 3.82
C GLU A 469 5.44 -31.16 3.50
N LYS A 470 5.54 -30.78 2.22
CA LYS A 470 5.81 -29.38 1.85
C LYS A 470 4.61 -28.47 2.19
N PRO A 471 4.84 -27.21 2.60
CA PRO A 471 3.76 -26.22 2.69
C PRO A 471 3.15 -26.02 1.30
N ASP A 472 1.90 -25.58 1.18
CA ASP A 472 1.28 -25.18 -0.11
C ASP A 472 1.50 -26.12 -1.33
N TYR A 473 1.78 -27.41 -1.12
CA TYR A 473 2.11 -28.38 -2.18
C TYR A 473 0.94 -28.66 -3.14
N TYR A 474 -0.25 -28.24 -2.74
CA TYR A 474 -1.49 -28.26 -3.51
C TYR A 474 -1.67 -27.03 -4.42
N TYR A 475 -0.86 -25.97 -4.23
CA TYR A 475 -1.04 -24.69 -4.90
C TYR A 475 -0.03 -24.52 -6.03
N ASP A 476 -0.52 -24.39 -7.27
CA ASP A 476 0.34 -24.30 -8.47
C ASP A 476 1.08 -22.97 -8.57
N LEU A 477 0.57 -21.93 -7.90
CA LEU A 477 1.11 -20.58 -7.93
C LEU A 477 1.83 -20.22 -6.61
N SER A 478 2.24 -21.19 -5.79
CA SER A 478 2.91 -20.90 -4.52
C SER A 478 4.04 -19.89 -4.64
N ASP A 479 4.15 -18.98 -3.67
CA ASP A 479 5.28 -18.04 -3.55
C ASP A 479 6.46 -18.66 -2.78
N LEU A 480 6.27 -19.84 -2.16
CA LEU A 480 7.25 -20.47 -1.28
C LEU A 480 8.20 -21.42 -2.02
N HIS A 481 7.69 -22.17 -3.00
CA HIS A 481 8.46 -23.12 -3.80
C HIS A 481 7.68 -23.55 -5.05
N SER A 482 8.39 -24.13 -6.01
CA SER A 482 7.85 -24.62 -7.29
C SER A 482 8.44 -25.97 -7.73
N ASP A 483 9.26 -26.58 -6.89
CA ASP A 483 9.90 -27.89 -7.13
C ASP A 483 8.95 -29.09 -6.98
N HIS A 484 7.71 -28.88 -6.54
CA HIS A 484 6.69 -29.94 -6.40
C HIS A 484 5.77 -30.10 -7.62
N LEU A 485 5.88 -29.21 -8.61
CA LEU A 485 4.84 -29.03 -9.63
C LEU A 485 4.81 -30.14 -10.69
N GLU A 486 5.96 -30.76 -10.98
CA GLU A 486 6.13 -31.73 -12.06
C GLU A 486 6.53 -33.13 -11.56
N ILE A 487 6.63 -33.34 -10.22
CA ILE A 487 6.78 -34.67 -9.61
C ILE A 487 5.38 -35.25 -9.35
N PRO A 488 5.04 -36.44 -9.87
CA PRO A 488 3.73 -37.06 -9.64
C PRO A 488 3.63 -37.71 -8.25
N ILE A 489 2.42 -37.68 -7.67
CA ILE A 489 1.98 -38.62 -6.63
C ILE A 489 1.19 -39.72 -7.34
N TYR A 490 1.64 -40.97 -7.23
CA TYR A 490 0.96 -42.10 -7.86
C TYR A 490 -0.26 -42.53 -7.05
N HIS A 491 -1.35 -42.82 -7.75
CA HIS A 491 -2.59 -43.33 -7.19
C HIS A 491 -3.01 -44.65 -7.83
N SER A 492 -3.47 -45.58 -7.00
CA SER A 492 -4.10 -46.81 -7.46
C SER A 492 -5.55 -46.56 -7.86
N SER A 493 -6.04 -47.30 -8.87
CA SER A 493 -7.47 -47.34 -9.24
C SER A 493 -8.06 -46.02 -9.75
N ILE A 494 -7.31 -45.25 -10.54
CA ILE A 494 -7.82 -44.02 -11.18
C ILE A 494 -8.93 -44.33 -12.19
N THR A 495 -9.99 -43.54 -12.16
CA THR A 495 -11.16 -43.63 -13.02
C THR A 495 -11.40 -42.34 -13.82
N ALA A 496 -12.24 -42.42 -14.86
CA ALA A 496 -12.71 -41.23 -15.58
C ALA A 496 -13.44 -40.23 -14.68
N ASN A 497 -14.11 -40.72 -13.62
CA ASN A 497 -14.83 -39.90 -12.65
C ASN A 497 -13.89 -39.02 -11.82
N ASP A 498 -12.66 -39.47 -11.57
CA ASP A 498 -11.66 -38.69 -10.83
C ASP A 498 -11.26 -37.43 -11.60
N LEU A 499 -11.20 -37.50 -12.93
CA LEU A 499 -10.93 -36.35 -13.78
C LEU A 499 -12.03 -35.29 -13.68
N MET A 500 -13.31 -35.72 -13.71
CA MET A 500 -14.45 -34.82 -13.53
C MET A 500 -14.42 -34.15 -12.16
N GLN A 501 -14.08 -34.90 -11.11
CA GLN A 501 -13.89 -34.36 -9.77
C GLN A 501 -12.78 -33.31 -9.72
N ILE A 502 -11.59 -33.57 -10.29
CA ILE A 502 -10.49 -32.58 -10.34
C ILE A 502 -10.97 -31.27 -10.98
N PHE A 503 -11.68 -31.35 -12.12
CA PHE A 503 -12.19 -30.14 -12.79
C PHE A 503 -13.35 -29.48 -12.04
N SER A 504 -14.09 -30.18 -11.19
CA SER A 504 -15.04 -29.56 -10.26
C SER A 504 -14.36 -28.79 -9.10
N GLY A 505 -13.03 -28.90 -8.98
CA GLY A 505 -12.24 -28.27 -7.92
C GLY A 505 -12.02 -29.17 -6.71
N LYS A 506 -12.31 -30.48 -6.81
CA LYS A 506 -11.94 -31.46 -5.80
C LYS A 506 -10.43 -31.68 -5.77
N SER A 507 -9.94 -31.96 -4.57
CA SER A 507 -8.55 -32.32 -4.35
C SER A 507 -8.40 -33.80 -4.00
N LEU A 508 -8.09 -34.62 -5.00
CA LEU A 508 -7.97 -36.08 -4.83
C LEU A 508 -6.56 -36.50 -4.40
N SER A 509 -5.55 -35.98 -5.10
CA SER A 509 -4.15 -36.39 -4.87
C SER A 509 -3.39 -35.49 -3.89
N ARG A 510 -3.80 -34.21 -3.82
CA ARG A 510 -3.07 -33.15 -3.09
C ARG A 510 -3.95 -32.31 -2.16
N PRO A 511 -4.67 -32.92 -1.20
CA PRO A 511 -5.50 -32.16 -0.27
C PRO A 511 -4.68 -31.20 0.58
N SER A 512 -5.23 -30.03 0.92
CA SER A 512 -4.68 -29.23 2.02
C SER A 512 -4.77 -30.05 3.32
N LEU A 513 -3.67 -30.14 4.09
CA LEU A 513 -3.61 -30.98 5.29
C LEU A 513 -3.43 -30.14 6.55
N GLN A 514 -4.12 -30.53 7.62
CA GLN A 514 -3.83 -30.07 8.96
C GLN A 514 -2.65 -30.87 9.54
N LYS A 515 -1.54 -30.16 9.77
CA LYS A 515 -0.29 -30.76 10.26
C LYS A 515 -0.10 -30.62 11.77
N GLU A 516 -0.64 -29.55 12.35
CA GLU A 516 -0.50 -29.22 13.76
C GLU A 516 -1.70 -28.39 14.24
N VAL A 517 -1.89 -28.27 15.56
CA VAL A 517 -2.92 -27.43 16.21
C VAL A 517 -2.22 -26.43 17.13
N LYS A 518 -2.08 -25.18 16.70
CA LYS A 518 -1.44 -24.11 17.47
C LYS A 518 -1.85 -22.71 17.01
N THR A 519 -1.74 -21.74 17.91
CA THR A 519 -1.81 -20.31 17.63
C THR A 519 -0.49 -19.78 17.04
N ILE A 520 -0.56 -18.94 16.02
CA ILE A 520 0.57 -18.30 15.35
C ILE A 520 0.43 -16.78 15.45
N LYS A 521 1.36 -16.16 16.19
CA LYS A 521 1.44 -14.71 16.38
C LYS A 521 2.27 -14.07 15.26
N LYS A 522 1.59 -13.56 14.22
CA LYS A 522 2.21 -12.82 13.11
C LYS A 522 1.18 -11.90 12.43
N THR A 523 1.64 -11.05 11.52
CA THR A 523 0.75 -10.34 10.59
C THR A 523 -0.10 -11.33 9.81
N ILE A 524 -1.41 -11.07 9.72
CA ILE A 524 -2.34 -12.01 9.09
C ILE A 524 -2.01 -12.17 7.59
N THR A 525 -1.94 -13.42 7.17
CA THR A 525 -1.67 -13.85 5.78
C THR A 525 -2.72 -14.82 5.24
N ARG A 526 -3.49 -15.47 6.12
CA ARG A 526 -4.57 -16.40 5.80
C ARG A 526 -5.88 -15.69 5.47
N ARG A 527 -6.74 -16.42 4.75
CA ARG A 527 -8.14 -16.06 4.48
C ARG A 527 -9.00 -16.45 5.70
N GLY A 528 -10.08 -15.71 5.94
CA GLY A 528 -11.04 -15.83 7.03
C GLY A 528 -12.26 -16.72 6.75
N ALA A 529 -12.13 -17.75 5.91
CA ALA A 529 -13.18 -18.74 5.69
C ALA A 529 -13.53 -19.58 6.95
N ASN A 530 -12.68 -19.53 7.97
CA ASN A 530 -12.86 -20.08 9.31
C ASN A 530 -12.35 -19.04 10.31
N THR A 531 -13.24 -18.19 10.80
CA THR A 531 -12.88 -17.05 11.65
C THR A 531 -13.62 -17.13 12.97
N LEU A 532 -12.88 -17.08 14.07
CA LEU A 532 -13.45 -16.90 15.41
C LEU A 532 -13.28 -15.44 15.82
N VAL A 533 -14.36 -14.76 16.19
CA VAL A 533 -14.35 -13.38 16.65
C VAL A 533 -14.78 -13.36 18.11
N PHE A 534 -13.91 -12.86 18.98
CA PHE A 534 -14.09 -12.81 20.43
C PHE A 534 -14.52 -11.42 20.89
N ASN A 535 -14.13 -10.39 20.15
CA ASN A 535 -14.56 -9.03 20.39
C ASN A 535 -15.53 -8.56 19.29
N ARG A 536 -16.81 -8.38 19.66
CA ARG A 536 -17.89 -7.91 18.78
C ARG A 536 -17.55 -6.59 18.07
N GLU A 537 -16.76 -5.72 18.67
CA GLU A 537 -16.34 -4.45 18.06
C GLU A 537 -15.59 -4.62 16.73
N LEU A 538 -14.93 -5.77 16.49
CA LEU A 538 -14.26 -6.03 15.21
C LEU A 538 -15.22 -6.06 14.02
N LEU A 539 -16.50 -6.34 14.28
CA LEU A 539 -17.56 -6.35 13.26
C LEU A 539 -18.17 -4.95 13.05
N GLN A 540 -17.89 -3.98 13.92
CA GLN A 540 -18.48 -2.64 13.87
C GLN A 540 -17.72 -1.67 12.97
N TYR A 541 -16.40 -1.70 13.00
CA TYR A 541 -15.58 -0.61 12.44
C TYR A 541 -15.29 -0.74 10.95
N TYR A 542 -15.02 -1.95 10.47
CA TYR A 542 -14.62 -2.18 9.09
C TYR A 542 -15.56 -3.17 8.41
N PRO A 543 -16.06 -2.84 7.21
CA PRO A 543 -16.73 -3.82 6.37
C PRO A 543 -15.71 -4.81 5.80
N VAL A 544 -16.22 -5.91 5.24
CA VAL A 544 -15.40 -6.87 4.48
C VAL A 544 -15.28 -6.36 3.05
N ILE A 545 -14.14 -5.74 2.72
CA ILE A 545 -13.95 -5.00 1.46
C ILE A 545 -12.62 -5.31 0.79
N ASN A 546 -12.57 -5.24 -0.54
CA ASN A 546 -11.35 -5.26 -1.36
C ASN A 546 -11.56 -4.36 -2.59
N LEU A 547 -10.52 -4.16 -3.41
CA LEU A 547 -10.58 -3.34 -4.62
C LEU A 547 -11.81 -3.69 -5.46
N GLU A 548 -12.61 -2.67 -5.76
CA GLU A 548 -13.76 -2.79 -6.63
C GLU A 548 -13.33 -2.63 -8.09
N VAL A 549 -13.73 -3.58 -8.94
CA VAL A 549 -13.50 -3.55 -10.39
C VAL A 549 -14.79 -3.98 -11.07
N ASN A 550 -15.25 -3.25 -12.08
CA ASN A 550 -16.51 -3.55 -12.79
C ASN A 550 -17.72 -3.76 -11.84
N ASN A 551 -17.89 -2.87 -10.84
CA ASN A 551 -18.96 -2.94 -9.83
C ASN A 551 -18.97 -4.23 -8.99
N LYS A 552 -17.79 -4.84 -8.78
CA LYS A 552 -17.63 -6.09 -8.02
C LYS A 552 -16.35 -6.03 -7.19
N HIS A 553 -16.45 -6.34 -5.91
CA HIS A 553 -15.27 -6.44 -5.04
C HIS A 553 -14.44 -7.69 -5.35
N ALA A 554 -13.12 -7.52 -5.40
CA ALA A 554 -12.16 -8.61 -5.51
C ALA A 554 -12.20 -9.57 -4.32
N ARG A 555 -11.71 -10.81 -4.51
CA ARG A 555 -11.67 -11.82 -3.43
C ARG A 555 -10.67 -11.40 -2.34
N ARG A 556 -10.66 -12.11 -1.20
CA ARG A 556 -9.78 -11.85 -0.05
C ARG A 556 -10.13 -10.57 0.73
N GLY A 557 -11.40 -10.16 0.73
CA GLY A 557 -11.86 -9.00 1.51
C GLY A 557 -11.80 -9.26 3.03
N ASP A 558 -11.95 -10.51 3.44
CA ASP A 558 -11.76 -11.04 4.79
C ASP A 558 -10.32 -10.86 5.29
N LEU A 559 -9.32 -11.12 4.43
CA LEU A 559 -7.92 -10.82 4.73
C LEU A 559 -7.70 -9.31 4.90
N VAL A 560 -8.29 -8.49 4.02
CA VAL A 560 -8.19 -7.02 4.14
C VAL A 560 -8.87 -6.55 5.44
N TRP A 561 -10.05 -7.04 5.79
CA TRP A 561 -10.73 -6.75 7.05
C TRP A 561 -9.87 -7.08 8.27
N ALA A 562 -9.22 -8.25 8.28
CA ALA A 562 -8.31 -8.65 9.35
C ALA A 562 -7.08 -7.73 9.40
N LEU A 563 -6.50 -7.36 8.26
CA LEU A 563 -5.36 -6.44 8.16
C LEU A 563 -5.72 -5.02 8.61
N LEU A 564 -6.91 -4.51 8.29
CA LEU A 564 -7.38 -3.20 8.75
C LEU A 564 -7.53 -3.19 10.28
N ASN A 565 -8.16 -4.21 10.85
CA ASN A 565 -8.26 -4.31 12.31
C ASN A 565 -6.88 -4.44 12.98
N GLN A 566 -5.99 -5.29 12.45
CA GLN A 566 -4.69 -5.56 13.04
C GLN A 566 -3.69 -4.41 12.87
N VAL A 567 -3.49 -3.95 11.63
CA VAL A 567 -2.41 -3.03 11.27
C VAL A 567 -2.85 -1.56 11.40
N VAL A 568 -4.10 -1.23 11.07
CA VAL A 568 -4.62 0.15 11.14
C VAL A 568 -5.15 0.46 12.54
N SER A 569 -5.98 -0.41 13.12
CA SER A 569 -6.56 -0.20 14.46
C SER A 569 -5.80 -0.84 15.62
N GLY A 570 -4.70 -1.55 15.36
CA GLY A 570 -3.88 -2.15 16.42
C GLY A 570 -4.56 -3.25 17.22
N ARG A 571 -5.63 -3.87 16.70
CA ARG A 571 -6.34 -4.96 17.37
C ARG A 571 -5.52 -6.25 17.32
N THR A 572 -5.48 -6.99 18.42
CA THR A 572 -4.79 -8.28 18.47
C THR A 572 -5.59 -9.33 17.72
N ILE A 573 -5.06 -9.81 16.58
CA ILE A 573 -5.63 -10.91 15.80
C ILE A 573 -4.50 -11.88 15.52
N PHE A 574 -4.75 -13.18 15.70
CA PHE A 574 -3.77 -14.24 15.42
C PHE A 574 -4.26 -15.21 14.36
N GLU A 575 -3.34 -15.90 13.70
CA GLU A 575 -3.69 -17.09 12.93
C GLU A 575 -3.74 -18.31 13.85
N HIS A 576 -4.56 -19.29 13.54
CA HIS A 576 -4.53 -20.60 14.18
C HIS A 576 -4.50 -21.70 13.12
N THR A 577 -3.79 -22.79 13.39
CA THR A 577 -3.65 -23.89 12.42
C THR A 577 -4.81 -24.87 12.40
N PHE A 578 -5.80 -24.72 13.28
CA PHE A 578 -6.98 -25.60 13.27
C PHE A 578 -7.75 -25.32 11.99
N SER A 579 -8.31 -26.37 11.38
CA SER A 579 -8.90 -26.25 10.06
C SER A 579 -10.26 -26.92 9.95
N LEU A 580 -11.06 -26.39 9.03
CA LEU A 580 -12.30 -27.03 8.58
C LEU A 580 -12.04 -27.80 7.28
N GLU A 581 -12.74 -28.91 7.06
CA GLU A 581 -12.73 -29.65 5.81
C GLU A 581 -13.51 -28.83 4.79
N HIS A 582 -12.80 -28.25 3.83
CA HIS A 582 -13.39 -27.65 2.66
C HIS A 582 -13.87 -28.79 1.74
N ASN A 583 -15.17 -28.84 1.49
CA ASN A 583 -15.83 -29.91 0.78
C ASN A 583 -16.76 -29.35 -0.29
N ARG A 584 -16.17 -29.02 -1.44
CA ARG A 584 -16.87 -28.45 -2.59
C ARG A 584 -17.90 -29.43 -3.17
N PRO A 585 -19.01 -28.97 -3.75
CA PRO A 585 -19.88 -29.85 -4.52
C PRO A 585 -19.17 -30.34 -5.79
N ILE A 586 -19.55 -31.51 -6.29
CA ILE A 586 -19.15 -31.95 -7.62
C ILE A 586 -20.09 -31.26 -8.62
N THR A 587 -19.54 -30.40 -9.46
CA THR A 587 -20.27 -29.64 -10.49
C THR A 587 -19.54 -29.65 -11.81
N ASP A 588 -20.26 -29.42 -12.90
CA ASP A 588 -19.66 -29.28 -14.23
C ASP A 588 -18.65 -28.13 -14.29
N PHE A 589 -17.59 -28.34 -15.08
CA PHE A 589 -16.53 -27.34 -15.24
C PHE A 589 -17.02 -26.15 -16.06
N ASN A 590 -17.20 -25.01 -15.39
CA ASN A 590 -17.52 -23.75 -16.05
C ASN A 590 -16.26 -22.89 -16.21
N PHE A 591 -15.66 -22.96 -17.40
CA PHE A 591 -14.39 -22.30 -17.68
C PHE A 591 -14.44 -20.77 -17.53
N SER A 592 -15.49 -20.12 -18.04
CA SER A 592 -15.65 -18.65 -17.93
C SER A 592 -15.77 -18.20 -16.47
N LYS A 593 -16.49 -18.97 -15.63
CA LYS A 593 -16.62 -18.70 -14.19
C LYS A 593 -15.29 -18.88 -13.46
N GLU A 594 -14.48 -19.89 -13.84
CA GLU A 594 -13.16 -20.10 -13.22
C GLU A 594 -12.14 -19.03 -13.63
N LEU A 595 -12.19 -18.53 -14.87
CA LEU A 595 -11.39 -17.37 -15.29
C LEU A 595 -11.78 -16.09 -14.52
N ASP A 596 -13.08 -15.83 -14.35
CA ASP A 596 -13.56 -14.70 -13.54
C ASP A 596 -13.08 -14.81 -12.08
N LYS A 597 -13.25 -15.98 -11.45
CA LYS A 597 -12.75 -16.25 -10.10
C LYS A 597 -11.24 -16.04 -9.99
N ALA A 598 -10.46 -16.49 -10.99
CA ALA A 598 -9.03 -16.31 -11.02
C ALA A 598 -8.64 -14.83 -11.12
N ALA A 599 -9.26 -14.06 -12.02
CA ALA A 599 -8.99 -12.63 -12.16
C ALA A 599 -9.19 -11.88 -10.83
N TYR A 600 -10.35 -12.06 -10.18
CA TYR A 600 -10.63 -11.40 -8.90
C TYR A 600 -9.80 -11.94 -7.72
N ASP A 601 -9.29 -13.18 -7.78
CA ASP A 601 -8.33 -13.68 -6.78
C ASP A 601 -6.96 -13.01 -6.93
N ILE A 602 -6.51 -12.84 -8.17
CA ILE A 602 -5.24 -12.19 -8.53
C ILE A 602 -5.27 -10.71 -8.13
N ILE A 603 -6.36 -10.01 -8.45
CA ILE A 603 -6.59 -8.61 -8.06
C ILE A 603 -6.55 -8.49 -6.54
N GLY A 604 -7.31 -9.33 -5.83
CA GLY A 604 -7.36 -9.33 -4.37
C GLY A 604 -5.99 -9.62 -3.73
N TYR A 605 -5.23 -10.57 -4.29
CA TYR A 605 -3.87 -10.87 -3.86
C TYR A 605 -2.93 -9.65 -4.01
N ALA A 606 -2.95 -9.02 -5.18
CA ALA A 606 -2.09 -7.87 -5.47
C ALA A 606 -2.44 -6.68 -4.57
N PHE A 607 -3.74 -6.40 -4.40
CA PHE A 607 -4.22 -5.33 -3.53
C PHE A 607 -3.79 -5.56 -2.08
N SER A 608 -4.06 -6.74 -1.51
CA SER A 608 -3.69 -7.04 -0.11
C SER A 608 -2.19 -6.92 0.17
N LYS A 609 -1.33 -7.29 -0.79
CA LYS A 609 0.12 -7.13 -0.65
C LYS A 609 0.56 -5.67 -0.74
N ALA A 610 0.02 -4.91 -1.68
CA ALA A 610 0.37 -3.51 -1.89
C ALA A 610 -0.14 -2.62 -0.75
N ILE A 611 -1.38 -2.82 -0.30
CA ILE A 611 -1.97 -2.02 0.78
C ILE A 611 -1.24 -2.23 2.10
N LEU A 612 -0.87 -3.47 2.43
CA LEU A 612 -0.10 -3.77 3.65
C LEU A 612 1.23 -3.03 3.65
N LYS A 613 2.01 -3.16 2.57
CA LYS A 613 3.30 -2.47 2.43
C LYS A 613 3.15 -0.95 2.52
N SER A 614 2.09 -0.40 1.94
CA SER A 614 1.83 1.05 1.98
C SER A 614 1.48 1.52 3.38
N ILE A 615 0.61 0.81 4.09
CA ILE A 615 0.24 1.12 5.48
C ILE A 615 1.46 1.03 6.41
N GLU A 616 2.27 -0.03 6.29
CA GLU A 616 3.49 -0.20 7.10
C GLU A 616 4.46 0.97 6.88
N THR A 617 4.64 1.39 5.62
CA THR A 617 5.51 2.52 5.28
C THR A 617 4.97 3.84 5.85
N ILE A 618 3.68 4.11 5.69
CA ILE A 618 3.03 5.30 6.25
C ILE A 618 3.19 5.34 7.78
N LYS A 619 2.96 4.22 8.46
CA LYS A 619 3.11 4.17 9.93
C LYS A 619 4.54 4.47 10.38
N ASN A 620 5.52 3.97 9.65
CA ASN A 620 6.93 4.20 9.97
C ASN A 620 7.38 5.64 9.67
N GLU A 621 6.83 6.28 8.64
CA GLU A 621 7.27 7.61 8.19
C GLU A 621 6.45 8.78 8.76
N THR A 622 5.20 8.56 9.18
CA THR A 622 4.29 9.68 9.55
C THR A 622 3.73 9.64 10.96
N ASP A 623 4.02 8.61 11.77
CA ASP A 623 3.50 8.41 13.13
C ASP A 623 1.98 8.74 13.26
N PRO A 624 1.11 8.05 12.50
CA PRO A 624 -0.31 8.38 12.46
C PRO A 624 -0.98 8.14 13.82
N HIS A 625 -1.70 9.14 14.32
CA HIS A 625 -2.39 9.03 15.61
C HIS A 625 -3.77 8.38 15.51
N ARG A 626 -4.38 8.37 14.31
CA ARG A 626 -5.72 7.79 14.09
C ARG A 626 -5.75 6.91 12.84
N PRO A 627 -6.62 5.88 12.79
CA PRO A 627 -6.86 5.08 11.59
C PRO A 627 -7.08 5.90 10.31
N LYS A 628 -7.84 7.00 10.43
CA LYS A 628 -8.13 7.90 9.29
C LYS A 628 -6.86 8.53 8.71
N ASP A 629 -5.88 8.87 9.55
CA ASP A 629 -4.65 9.53 9.11
C ASP A 629 -3.89 8.63 8.11
N ILE A 630 -3.98 7.30 8.25
CA ILE A 630 -3.38 6.33 7.31
C ILE A 630 -4.08 6.39 5.94
N PHE A 631 -5.41 6.39 5.91
CA PHE A 631 -6.18 6.46 4.66
C PHE A 631 -6.07 7.82 3.98
N ASP A 632 -5.94 8.90 4.72
CA ASP A 632 -5.68 10.21 4.13
C ASP A 632 -4.25 10.25 3.56
N LYS A 633 -3.27 9.66 4.25
CA LYS A 633 -1.87 9.61 3.81
C LYS A 633 -1.64 8.78 2.55
N ILE A 634 -2.36 7.68 2.35
CA ILE A 634 -2.18 6.85 1.15
C ILE A 634 -2.56 7.58 -0.15
N LEU A 635 -3.37 8.65 -0.06
CA LEU A 635 -3.76 9.47 -1.21
C LEU A 635 -2.70 10.52 -1.58
N HIS A 636 -1.68 10.75 -0.76
CA HIS A 636 -0.56 11.61 -1.14
C HIS A 636 0.29 10.96 -2.23
N GLU A 637 0.86 11.78 -3.11
CA GLU A 637 1.57 11.32 -4.31
C GLU A 637 2.68 10.30 -4.02
N ASP A 638 3.53 10.53 -3.01
CA ASP A 638 4.63 9.63 -2.66
C ASP A 638 4.14 8.23 -2.24
N PHE A 639 3.18 8.18 -1.30
CA PHE A 639 2.62 6.92 -0.80
C PHE A 639 1.72 6.23 -1.82
N TYR A 640 0.99 7.00 -2.62
CA TYR A 640 0.18 6.47 -3.71
C TYR A 640 1.06 5.85 -4.80
N ASN A 641 2.18 6.49 -5.16
CA ASN A 641 3.14 5.96 -6.11
C ASN A 641 3.82 4.69 -5.59
N LEU A 642 4.11 4.63 -4.28
CA LEU A 642 4.58 3.40 -3.63
C LEU A 642 3.54 2.28 -3.71
N PHE A 643 2.27 2.58 -3.42
CA PHE A 643 1.17 1.63 -3.56
C PHE A 643 1.07 1.14 -5.01
N LEU A 644 1.02 2.05 -5.98
CA LEU A 644 0.85 1.75 -7.40
C LEU A 644 1.99 0.85 -7.90
N THR A 645 3.24 1.22 -7.61
CA THR A 645 4.41 0.42 -7.98
C THR A 645 4.34 -0.99 -7.40
N SER A 646 3.97 -1.10 -6.12
CA SER A 646 3.85 -2.39 -5.44
C SER A 646 2.69 -3.22 -5.99
N TYR A 647 1.54 -2.59 -6.25
CA TYR A 647 0.35 -3.22 -6.81
C TYR A 647 0.62 -3.76 -8.21
N SER A 648 1.17 -2.93 -9.11
CA SER A 648 1.53 -3.34 -10.48
C SER A 648 2.55 -4.48 -10.48
N HIS A 649 3.53 -4.47 -9.56
CA HIS A 649 4.48 -5.56 -9.41
C HIS A 649 3.78 -6.89 -9.07
N PHE A 650 2.95 -6.93 -8.02
CA PHE A 650 2.28 -8.16 -7.60
C PHE A 650 1.22 -8.62 -8.61
N LEU A 651 0.50 -7.69 -9.24
CA LEU A 651 -0.51 -7.97 -10.25
C LEU A 651 0.12 -8.64 -11.48
N ASN A 652 1.17 -8.04 -12.04
CA ASN A 652 1.83 -8.56 -13.23
C ASN A 652 2.55 -9.89 -12.96
N LYS A 653 3.21 -10.02 -11.80
CA LYS A 653 3.83 -11.27 -11.37
C LYS A 653 2.80 -12.41 -11.29
N ARG A 654 1.68 -12.17 -10.60
CA ARG A 654 0.64 -13.18 -10.43
C ARG A 654 -0.11 -13.49 -11.74
N LYS A 655 -0.36 -12.48 -12.58
CA LYS A 655 -0.90 -12.64 -13.95
C LYS A 655 -0.01 -13.59 -14.77
N ALA A 656 1.30 -13.33 -14.82
CA ALA A 656 2.24 -14.13 -15.60
C ALA A 656 2.27 -15.59 -15.15
N ARG A 657 2.37 -15.84 -13.83
CA ARG A 657 2.33 -17.21 -13.29
C ARG A 657 1.01 -17.92 -13.60
N PHE A 658 -0.12 -17.23 -13.52
CA PHE A 658 -1.42 -17.80 -13.88
C PHE A 658 -1.46 -18.18 -15.36
N LEU A 659 -1.02 -17.30 -16.26
CA LEU A 659 -0.99 -17.57 -17.69
C LEU A 659 -0.05 -18.74 -18.01
N MET A 660 1.15 -18.79 -17.42
CA MET A 660 2.03 -19.96 -17.53
C MET A 660 1.31 -21.23 -17.08
N ASN A 661 0.65 -21.22 -15.91
CA ASN A 661 -0.08 -22.38 -15.40
C ASN A 661 -1.24 -22.80 -16.31
N TYR A 662 -1.96 -21.84 -16.89
CA TYR A 662 -3.04 -22.10 -17.83
C TYR A 662 -2.57 -22.91 -19.05
N TYR A 663 -1.48 -22.50 -19.70
CA TYR A 663 -0.93 -23.25 -20.84
C TYR A 663 -0.37 -24.61 -20.42
N ARG A 664 0.21 -24.71 -19.22
CA ARG A 664 0.67 -25.99 -18.65
C ARG A 664 -0.50 -26.96 -18.41
N ILE A 665 -1.63 -26.47 -17.90
CA ILE A 665 -2.88 -27.22 -17.76
C ILE A 665 -3.37 -27.66 -19.13
N ALA A 666 -3.46 -26.76 -20.11
CA ALA A 666 -3.90 -27.08 -21.47
C ALA A 666 -3.04 -28.20 -22.10
N GLY A 667 -1.71 -28.14 -21.95
CA GLY A 667 -0.80 -29.13 -22.50
C GLY A 667 -0.93 -30.53 -21.87
N ILE A 668 -1.10 -30.64 -20.55
CA ILE A 668 -1.32 -31.96 -19.92
C ILE A 668 -2.72 -32.49 -20.17
N THR A 669 -3.74 -31.63 -20.22
CA THR A 669 -5.09 -32.05 -20.58
C THR A 669 -5.10 -32.60 -22.00
N LYS A 670 -4.33 -32.01 -22.94
CA LYS A 670 -4.13 -32.56 -24.29
C LYS A 670 -3.62 -34.01 -24.24
N LEU A 671 -2.58 -34.30 -23.45
CA LEU A 671 -2.04 -35.65 -23.33
C LEU A 671 -3.06 -36.63 -22.74
N ILE A 672 -3.83 -36.19 -21.75
CA ILE A 672 -4.87 -37.01 -21.12
C ILE A 672 -5.97 -37.40 -22.13
N THR A 673 -6.21 -36.61 -23.19
CA THR A 673 -7.22 -36.94 -24.23
C THR A 673 -6.95 -38.25 -24.97
N GLU A 674 -5.70 -38.72 -24.99
CA GLU A 674 -5.31 -40.00 -25.59
C GLU A 674 -5.81 -41.20 -24.77
N TYR A 675 -6.05 -40.98 -23.48
CA TYR A 675 -6.46 -42.02 -22.52
C TYR A 675 -7.91 -41.87 -22.06
N GLN A 676 -8.43 -40.64 -21.99
CA GLN A 676 -9.75 -40.32 -21.45
C GLN A 676 -10.51 -39.36 -22.37
N ASN A 677 -11.60 -39.85 -22.97
CA ASN A 677 -12.42 -39.04 -23.88
C ASN A 677 -13.02 -37.80 -23.21
N VAL A 678 -13.35 -37.86 -21.91
CA VAL A 678 -13.91 -36.74 -21.13
C VAL A 678 -12.97 -35.52 -21.12
N ALA A 679 -11.66 -35.73 -21.25
CA ALA A 679 -10.68 -34.64 -21.30
C ALA A 679 -10.78 -33.79 -22.58
N LYS A 680 -11.33 -34.33 -23.68
CA LYS A 680 -11.39 -33.65 -24.98
C LYS A 680 -12.21 -32.37 -24.93
N GLU A 681 -13.37 -32.41 -24.26
CA GLU A 681 -14.24 -31.24 -24.14
C GLU A 681 -13.54 -30.12 -23.35
N VAL A 682 -12.93 -30.47 -22.22
CA VAL A 682 -12.20 -29.50 -21.39
C VAL A 682 -10.98 -28.94 -22.14
N TYR A 683 -10.23 -29.79 -22.83
CA TYR A 683 -9.11 -29.34 -23.68
C TYR A 683 -9.57 -28.36 -24.76
N ASN A 684 -10.68 -28.63 -25.45
CA ASN A 684 -11.20 -27.72 -26.47
C ASN A 684 -11.52 -26.33 -25.88
N GLN A 685 -12.04 -26.28 -24.64
CA GLN A 685 -12.27 -25.01 -23.95
C GLN A 685 -10.96 -24.32 -23.55
N LEU A 686 -9.94 -25.07 -23.13
CA LEU A 686 -8.60 -24.57 -22.80
C LEU A 686 -7.76 -24.18 -24.03
N ALA A 687 -8.07 -24.71 -25.20
CA ALA A 687 -7.38 -24.38 -26.45
C ALA A 687 -7.93 -23.10 -27.10
N ASP A 688 -9.16 -22.70 -26.76
CA ASP A 688 -9.78 -21.47 -27.22
C ASP A 688 -9.29 -20.25 -26.41
N GLU A 689 -8.18 -19.67 -26.86
CA GLU A 689 -7.55 -18.50 -26.23
C GLU A 689 -8.45 -17.24 -26.26
N SER A 690 -9.46 -17.17 -27.13
CA SER A 690 -10.40 -16.02 -27.16
C SER A 690 -11.12 -15.84 -25.83
N LYS A 691 -11.26 -16.93 -25.05
CA LYS A 691 -11.87 -16.91 -23.72
C LYS A 691 -11.01 -16.22 -22.67
N LEU A 692 -9.68 -16.08 -22.88
CA LEU A 692 -8.80 -15.33 -21.98
C LEU A 692 -9.03 -13.81 -22.07
N LEU A 693 -9.66 -13.31 -23.14
CA LEU A 693 -9.87 -11.87 -23.34
C LEU A 693 -10.63 -11.22 -22.19
N SER A 694 -11.63 -11.92 -21.63
CA SER A 694 -12.41 -11.42 -20.49
C SER A 694 -11.58 -11.34 -19.20
N PHE A 695 -10.73 -12.36 -18.95
CA PHE A 695 -9.77 -12.38 -17.86
C PHE A 695 -8.78 -11.22 -17.97
N GLU A 696 -8.19 -11.02 -19.15
CA GLU A 696 -7.22 -9.96 -19.38
C GLU A 696 -7.84 -8.57 -19.28
N LYS A 697 -9.06 -8.39 -19.81
CA LYS A 697 -9.81 -7.13 -19.70
C LYS A 697 -10.07 -6.75 -18.25
N THR A 698 -10.46 -7.71 -17.41
CA THR A 698 -10.69 -7.48 -15.97
C THR A 698 -9.39 -7.07 -15.26
N LEU A 699 -8.27 -7.72 -15.54
CA LEU A 699 -6.97 -7.33 -14.98
C LEU A 699 -6.49 -5.96 -15.49
N HIS A 700 -6.75 -5.64 -16.76
CA HIS A 700 -6.43 -4.34 -17.33
C HIS A 700 -7.24 -3.22 -16.65
N GLU A 701 -8.54 -3.42 -16.45
CA GLU A 701 -9.39 -2.45 -15.73
C GLU A 701 -8.90 -2.22 -14.30
N ALA A 702 -8.49 -3.29 -13.61
CA ALA A 702 -7.93 -3.21 -12.26
C ALA A 702 -6.58 -2.49 -12.20
N SER A 703 -5.83 -2.47 -13.31
CA SER A 703 -4.53 -1.78 -13.41
C SER A 703 -4.63 -0.29 -13.69
N LYS A 704 -5.81 0.22 -14.08
CA LYS A 704 -6.00 1.63 -14.40
C LYS A 704 -5.91 2.48 -13.13
N GLU A 705 -5.13 3.55 -13.22
CA GLU A 705 -4.97 4.51 -12.13
C GLU A 705 -6.31 5.17 -11.73
N GLU A 706 -7.21 5.40 -12.71
CA GLU A 706 -8.56 5.91 -12.46
C GLU A 706 -9.36 4.99 -11.53
N THR A 707 -9.37 3.69 -11.80
CA THR A 707 -10.03 2.66 -10.97
C THR A 707 -9.48 2.67 -9.55
N LEU A 708 -8.14 2.66 -9.43
CA LEU A 708 -7.46 2.64 -8.13
C LEU A 708 -7.71 3.93 -7.32
N LYS A 709 -7.58 5.11 -7.95
CA LYS A 709 -7.83 6.41 -7.28
C LYS A 709 -9.29 6.53 -6.86
N THR A 710 -10.23 6.09 -7.70
CA THR A 710 -11.66 6.11 -7.39
C THR A 710 -11.95 5.25 -6.16
N PHE A 711 -11.43 4.01 -6.15
CA PHE A 711 -11.60 3.12 -5.01
C PHE A 711 -11.04 3.70 -3.71
N PHE A 712 -9.83 4.30 -3.69
CA PHE A 712 -9.29 4.89 -2.46
C PHE A 712 -10.08 6.10 -1.97
N LYS A 713 -10.62 6.93 -2.89
CA LYS A 713 -11.51 8.04 -2.53
C LYS A 713 -12.80 7.54 -1.87
N GLU A 714 -13.31 6.40 -2.32
CA GLU A 714 -14.54 5.81 -1.82
C GLU A 714 -14.34 4.92 -0.58
N LEU A 715 -13.15 4.35 -0.39
CA LEU A 715 -12.84 3.43 0.71
C LEU A 715 -13.18 4.01 2.08
N THR A 716 -12.78 5.26 2.34
CA THR A 716 -13.09 5.95 3.61
C THR A 716 -14.60 6.16 3.77
N THR A 717 -15.32 6.42 2.66
CA THR A 717 -16.78 6.55 2.65
C THR A 717 -17.46 5.21 2.91
N ALA A 718 -16.97 4.12 2.34
CA ALA A 718 -17.45 2.77 2.57
C ALA A 718 -17.30 2.38 4.05
N ILE A 719 -16.11 2.57 4.62
CA ILE A 719 -15.82 2.30 6.04
C ILE A 719 -16.70 3.14 6.95
N TRP A 720 -16.76 4.46 6.73
CA TRP A 720 -17.50 5.36 7.61
C TRP A 720 -19.01 5.13 7.53
N SER A 721 -19.56 4.96 6.33
CA SER A 721 -21.01 4.73 6.17
C SER A 721 -21.47 3.39 6.74
N TYR A 722 -20.64 2.34 6.65
CA TYR A 722 -20.87 1.05 7.31
C TYR A 722 -20.85 1.15 8.84
N SER A 723 -19.77 1.72 9.39
CA SER A 723 -19.63 1.83 10.85
C SER A 723 -20.73 2.70 11.46
N LYS A 724 -21.13 3.75 10.74
CA LYS A 724 -22.25 4.60 11.12
C LYS A 724 -23.57 3.83 11.12
N SER A 725 -23.84 3.00 10.11
CA SER A 725 -25.13 2.27 10.02
C SER A 725 -25.32 1.31 11.19
N ILE A 726 -24.26 0.62 11.61
CA ILE A 726 -24.29 -0.23 12.80
C ILE A 726 -24.57 0.59 14.07
N THR A 727 -23.82 1.69 14.25
CA THR A 727 -23.94 2.56 15.43
C THR A 727 -25.35 3.15 15.56
N GLU A 728 -25.97 3.56 14.46
CA GLU A 728 -27.34 4.10 14.48
C GLU A 728 -28.40 3.07 14.92
N ILE A 729 -28.13 1.78 14.76
CA ILE A 729 -29.03 0.69 15.14
C ILE A 729 -28.83 0.26 16.59
N THR A 730 -27.58 0.23 17.06
CA THR A 730 -27.24 -0.34 18.37
C THR A 730 -27.33 0.65 19.51
N GLU A 731 -27.15 1.94 19.23
CA GLU A 731 -27.22 2.97 20.26
C GLU A 731 -28.66 3.31 20.61
N ASN A 732 -29.10 2.86 21.79
CA ASN A 732 -30.45 3.14 22.28
C ASN A 732 -30.49 4.51 22.96
N GLU A 733 -31.10 5.47 22.28
CA GLU A 733 -31.33 6.83 22.79
C GLU A 733 -31.94 6.84 24.21
N ASP A 734 -32.89 5.96 24.51
CA ASP A 734 -33.56 5.94 25.81
C ASP A 734 -32.65 5.46 26.94
N VAL A 735 -31.65 4.63 26.65
CA VAL A 735 -30.67 4.17 27.64
C VAL A 735 -29.79 5.33 28.07
N TYR A 736 -29.20 6.05 27.12
CA TYR A 736 -28.38 7.23 27.42
C TYR A 736 -29.17 8.32 28.12
N ARG A 737 -30.41 8.54 27.67
CA ARG A 737 -31.33 9.50 28.28
C ARG A 737 -31.62 9.15 29.74
N LYS A 738 -32.05 7.92 30.03
CA LYS A 738 -32.35 7.45 31.39
C LYS A 738 -31.11 7.48 32.28
N HIS A 739 -29.96 7.09 31.75
CA HIS A 739 -28.71 7.12 32.50
C HIS A 739 -28.35 8.55 32.92
N LEU A 740 -28.43 9.52 32.01
CA LEU A 740 -28.21 10.93 32.33
C LEU A 740 -29.26 11.47 33.32
N GLU A 741 -30.54 11.13 33.14
CA GLU A 741 -31.62 11.55 34.04
C GLU A 741 -31.40 11.01 35.46
N GLN A 742 -30.96 9.76 35.59
CA GLN A 742 -30.62 9.14 36.87
C GLN A 742 -29.35 9.76 37.49
N TYR A 743 -28.27 9.89 36.71
CA TYR A 743 -26.99 10.40 37.20
C TYR A 743 -27.09 11.85 37.69
N PHE A 744 -27.89 12.69 37.03
CA PHE A 744 -28.08 14.10 37.39
C PHE A 744 -29.36 14.37 38.20
N GLU A 745 -30.10 13.33 38.60
CA GLU A 745 -31.37 13.45 39.36
C GLU A 745 -32.37 14.42 38.69
N LEU A 746 -32.55 14.29 37.37
CA LEU A 746 -33.38 15.21 36.59
C LEU A 746 -34.86 14.84 36.69
N ASN A 747 -35.68 15.80 37.14
CA ASN A 747 -37.13 15.63 37.30
C ASN A 747 -37.95 15.81 35.99
N ARG A 748 -37.29 16.05 34.86
CA ARG A 748 -37.93 16.23 33.55
C ARG A 748 -37.15 15.46 32.49
N PRO A 749 -37.84 14.89 31.49
CA PRO A 749 -37.18 14.15 30.44
C PRO A 749 -36.30 15.08 29.60
N LEU A 750 -35.10 14.61 29.28
CA LEU A 750 -34.15 15.36 28.46
C LEU A 750 -34.63 15.49 27.02
N ARG A 751 -34.49 16.66 26.39
CA ARG A 751 -34.78 16.84 24.96
C ARG A 751 -33.54 16.52 24.12
N LYS A 752 -33.65 15.66 23.11
CA LYS A 752 -32.56 15.40 22.16
C LYS A 752 -32.28 16.65 21.32
N LEU A 753 -31.00 17.00 21.20
CA LEU A 753 -30.50 18.05 20.30
C LEU A 753 -29.91 17.48 19.01
N GLY A 754 -29.33 16.28 19.05
CA GLY A 754 -28.76 15.63 17.88
C GLY A 754 -28.02 14.35 18.24
N SER A 755 -27.57 13.62 17.23
CA SER A 755 -26.70 12.44 17.37
C SER A 755 -25.75 12.36 16.18
N GLY A 756 -24.56 11.81 16.40
CA GLY A 756 -23.57 11.56 15.36
C GLY A 756 -22.73 10.32 15.68
N ALA A 757 -21.75 9.99 14.84
CA ALA A 757 -20.92 8.78 14.98
C ALA A 757 -20.04 8.73 16.26
N GLU A 758 -20.04 9.79 17.08
CA GLU A 758 -19.28 9.86 18.33
C GLU A 758 -20.15 9.73 19.56
N GLY A 759 -21.46 10.01 19.44
CA GLY A 759 -22.29 10.21 20.60
C GLY A 759 -23.62 10.88 20.31
N ILE A 760 -24.43 10.96 21.36
CA ILE A 760 -25.75 11.57 21.36
C ILE A 760 -25.79 12.78 22.29
N VAL A 761 -26.55 13.81 21.91
CA VAL A 761 -26.60 15.10 22.59
C VAL A 761 -28.02 15.40 23.07
N PHE A 762 -28.15 15.75 24.34
CA PHE A 762 -29.40 16.05 25.03
C PHE A 762 -29.36 17.42 25.73
N THR A 763 -30.52 17.94 26.13
CA THR A 763 -30.64 19.14 26.96
C THR A 763 -31.86 19.12 27.87
N ASP A 764 -31.74 19.70 29.05
CA ASP A 764 -32.86 20.06 29.95
C ASP A 764 -33.30 21.53 29.78
N ASN A 765 -32.78 22.21 28.74
CA ASN A 765 -32.85 23.66 28.46
C ASN A 765 -32.01 24.55 29.40
N LYS A 766 -31.20 23.96 30.29
CA LYS A 766 -30.22 24.67 31.13
C LYS A 766 -28.79 24.23 30.81
N PHE A 767 -28.59 22.94 30.60
CA PHE A 767 -27.35 22.29 30.22
C PHE A 767 -27.51 21.46 28.96
N VAL A 768 -26.40 21.25 28.27
CA VAL A 768 -26.23 20.27 27.21
C VAL A 768 -25.44 19.10 27.77
N TYR A 769 -25.85 17.90 27.42
CA TYR A 769 -25.22 16.64 27.78
C TYR A 769 -24.84 15.90 26.51
N LYS A 770 -23.56 15.64 26.26
CA LYS A 770 -23.11 14.76 25.15
C LYS A 770 -22.57 13.47 25.74
N CYS A 771 -23.24 12.37 25.49
CA CYS A 771 -22.77 11.02 25.81
C CYS A 771 -21.99 10.47 24.64
N PHE A 772 -20.81 9.91 24.90
CA PHE A 772 -19.99 9.26 23.88
C PHE A 772 -20.34 7.79 23.78
N PHE A 773 -20.37 7.26 22.55
CA PHE A 773 -20.59 5.83 22.31
C PHE A 773 -19.31 5.06 22.65
N ASN A 774 -18.24 5.26 21.86
CA ASN A 774 -16.98 4.53 22.00
C ASN A 774 -15.76 5.48 21.90
N ILE A 775 -15.62 6.46 22.80
CA ILE A 775 -14.43 7.34 22.84
C ILE A 775 -13.24 6.62 23.49
N LEU A 776 -12.10 6.57 22.80
CA LEU A 776 -10.91 5.86 23.29
C LEU A 776 -10.31 6.56 24.52
N ASP A 777 -9.62 5.80 25.38
CA ASP A 777 -9.03 6.32 26.62
C ASP A 777 -8.05 7.49 26.38
N ASN A 778 -7.22 7.38 25.35
CA ASN A 778 -6.28 8.44 24.98
C ASN A 778 -7.02 9.71 24.50
N GLU A 779 -8.07 9.56 23.69
CA GLU A 779 -8.91 10.67 23.20
C GLU A 779 -9.65 11.35 24.36
N TRP A 780 -10.23 10.55 25.27
CA TRP A 780 -10.95 11.03 26.44
C TRP A 780 -10.05 11.78 27.41
N ASN A 781 -8.90 11.18 27.78
CA ASN A 781 -7.92 11.79 28.67
C ASN A 781 -7.37 13.09 28.08
N PHE A 782 -7.13 13.13 26.76
CA PHE A 782 -6.71 14.35 26.09
C PHE A 782 -7.79 15.44 26.18
N LEU A 783 -9.04 15.14 25.81
CA LEU A 783 -10.15 16.11 25.90
C LEU A 783 -10.31 16.65 27.32
N LYS A 784 -10.30 15.77 28.33
CA LYS A 784 -10.41 16.13 29.75
C LYS A 784 -9.29 17.06 30.19
N SER A 785 -8.05 16.79 29.79
CA SER A 785 -6.91 17.65 30.10
C SER A 785 -7.03 19.05 29.48
N LYS A 786 -7.57 19.15 28.26
CA LYS A 786 -7.72 20.43 27.56
C LYS A 786 -8.95 21.22 28.00
N ALA A 787 -10.00 20.55 28.49
CA ALA A 787 -11.22 21.20 28.97
C ALA A 787 -10.96 22.31 30.01
N GLU A 788 -9.95 22.16 30.87
CA GLU A 788 -9.59 23.14 31.91
C GLU A 788 -9.27 24.54 31.35
N CYS A 789 -8.75 24.61 30.12
CA CYS A 789 -8.42 25.88 29.49
C CYS A 789 -9.59 26.51 28.73
N PHE A 790 -10.64 25.75 28.39
CA PHE A 790 -11.70 26.17 27.45
C PHE A 790 -12.45 27.42 27.88
N ARG A 791 -12.65 27.62 29.19
CA ARG A 791 -13.27 28.84 29.76
C ARG A 791 -12.54 30.15 29.41
N LYS A 792 -11.29 30.08 28.94
CA LYS A 792 -10.49 31.24 28.51
C LYS A 792 -10.72 31.61 27.04
N SER A 793 -11.53 30.85 26.31
CA SER A 793 -11.89 31.12 24.90
C SER A 793 -13.35 31.52 24.80
N ASP A 794 -13.63 32.62 24.09
CA ASP A 794 -15.00 33.08 23.86
C ASP A 794 -15.81 32.11 22.98
N LEU A 795 -15.16 31.34 22.11
CA LEU A 795 -15.83 30.36 21.25
C LEU A 795 -16.14 29.04 21.93
N LEU A 796 -15.42 28.70 23.01
CA LEU A 796 -15.63 27.44 23.71
C LEU A 796 -16.54 27.64 24.92
N GLU A 797 -17.16 26.55 25.35
CA GLU A 797 -17.88 26.44 26.59
C GLU A 797 -16.99 25.85 27.67
N ASN A 798 -17.27 26.21 28.93
CA ASN A 798 -16.69 25.48 30.04
C ASN A 798 -17.39 24.12 30.13
N ILE A 799 -16.70 23.08 29.68
CA ILE A 799 -17.23 21.71 29.71
C ILE A 799 -16.74 20.99 30.96
N GLU A 800 -17.62 20.15 31.52
CA GLU A 800 -17.30 19.21 32.58
C GLU A 800 -17.24 17.82 31.98
N CYS A 801 -16.15 17.09 32.19
CA CYS A 801 -15.96 15.71 31.75
C CYS A 801 -16.29 14.75 32.90
N LEU A 802 -17.25 13.85 32.68
CA LEU A 802 -17.83 12.98 33.70
C LEU A 802 -17.81 11.52 33.23
N GLU A 803 -17.64 10.60 34.17
CA GLU A 803 -17.50 9.16 33.93
C GLU A 803 -18.32 8.39 34.97
N ALA A 804 -19.19 7.47 34.53
CA ALA A 804 -19.99 6.63 35.40
C ALA A 804 -20.47 5.35 34.69
N ASN A 805 -20.34 4.19 35.34
CA ASN A 805 -20.83 2.89 34.84
C ASN A 805 -20.50 2.64 33.36
N ASP A 806 -19.23 2.85 32.98
CA ASP A 806 -18.71 2.73 31.61
C ASP A 806 -19.21 3.79 30.60
N PHE A 807 -20.06 4.73 31.02
CA PHE A 807 -20.43 5.90 30.21
C PHE A 807 -19.45 7.05 30.42
N ARG A 808 -19.05 7.65 29.29
CA ARG A 808 -18.32 8.92 29.25
C ARG A 808 -19.23 9.99 28.69
N PHE A 809 -19.36 11.10 29.40
CA PHE A 809 -20.19 12.20 28.95
C PHE A 809 -19.65 13.55 29.38
N ILE A 810 -19.97 14.57 28.61
CA ILE A 810 -19.68 15.96 28.95
C ILE A 810 -20.95 16.74 29.25
N ARG A 811 -20.83 17.71 30.15
CA ARG A 811 -21.89 18.67 30.47
C ARG A 811 -21.40 20.09 30.25
N TYR A 812 -22.21 20.94 29.61
CA TYR A 812 -21.91 22.36 29.46
C TYR A 812 -23.19 23.20 29.35
N ARG A 813 -23.08 24.53 29.37
CA ARG A 813 -24.24 25.43 29.40
C ARG A 813 -25.04 25.37 28.10
N TYR A 814 -26.37 25.25 28.21
CA TYR A 814 -27.27 25.40 27.06
C TYR A 814 -27.55 26.87 26.75
N HIS A 815 -27.60 27.19 25.47
CA HIS A 815 -27.97 28.49 24.94
C HIS A 815 -29.10 28.33 23.93
N ASN A 816 -30.08 29.23 23.95
CA ASN A 816 -30.97 29.36 22.79
C ASN A 816 -30.16 29.90 21.61
N PHE A 817 -30.31 29.26 20.45
CA PHE A 817 -29.45 29.48 19.31
C PHE A 817 -30.20 29.43 17.98
N ARG A 818 -29.54 29.96 16.96
CA ARG A 818 -29.85 29.80 15.54
C ARG A 818 -28.62 29.25 14.81
N PRO A 819 -28.77 28.67 13.61
CA PRO A 819 -27.64 28.29 12.77
C PRO A 819 -26.67 29.46 12.57
N LEU A 820 -25.38 29.16 12.39
CA LEU A 820 -24.36 30.18 12.16
C LEU A 820 -24.72 31.06 10.98
N GLU A 821 -24.86 32.37 11.19
CA GLU A 821 -25.05 33.32 10.08
C GLU A 821 -23.74 33.97 9.63
N LYS A 822 -22.88 34.30 10.58
CA LYS A 822 -21.59 34.93 10.37
C LYS A 822 -20.65 34.59 11.53
N ILE A 823 -19.38 34.48 11.21
CA ILE A 823 -18.29 34.43 12.18
C ILE A 823 -17.29 35.53 11.81
N THR A 824 -16.83 36.27 12.80
CA THR A 824 -15.89 37.37 12.55
C THR A 824 -14.46 36.86 12.48
N LEU A 825 -13.65 37.70 11.87
CA LEU A 825 -12.23 37.47 11.70
C LEU A 825 -11.47 37.35 13.03
N ALA A 826 -11.78 38.26 13.95
CA ALA A 826 -11.18 38.30 15.27
C ALA A 826 -11.54 37.05 16.09
N GLU A 827 -12.80 36.59 16.02
CA GLU A 827 -13.26 35.37 16.67
C GLU A 827 -12.42 34.15 16.24
N LEU A 828 -12.30 33.89 14.93
CA LEU A 828 -11.51 32.76 14.43
C LEU A 828 -10.01 32.88 14.76
N THR A 829 -9.45 34.08 14.65
CA THR A 829 -8.01 34.30 14.88
C THR A 829 -7.67 34.09 16.35
N ASN A 830 -8.50 34.61 17.26
CA ASN A 830 -8.34 34.40 18.69
C ASN A 830 -8.48 32.91 19.05
N PHE A 831 -9.44 32.21 18.44
CA PHE A 831 -9.58 30.77 18.63
C PHE A 831 -8.36 29.97 18.14
N LEU A 832 -7.85 30.25 16.94
CA LEU A 832 -6.68 29.54 16.40
C LEU A 832 -5.42 29.81 17.22
N LYS A 833 -5.20 31.06 17.68
CA LYS A 833 -4.12 31.40 18.61
C LYS A 833 -4.28 30.67 19.94
N PHE A 834 -5.50 30.62 20.46
CA PHE A 834 -5.83 29.90 21.68
C PHE A 834 -5.51 28.42 21.57
N CYS A 835 -5.90 27.76 20.48
CA CYS A 835 -5.57 26.35 20.19
C CYS A 835 -4.06 26.11 20.22
N LYS A 836 -3.30 26.93 19.50
CA LYS A 836 -1.82 26.83 19.45
C LYS A 836 -1.18 27.04 20.82
N GLN A 837 -1.62 28.05 21.58
CA GLN A 837 -1.10 28.36 22.92
C GLN A 837 -1.35 27.24 23.94
N ASN A 838 -2.40 26.44 23.75
CA ASN A 838 -2.75 25.34 24.63
C ASN A 838 -2.43 23.96 24.02
N GLU A 839 -1.61 23.93 22.98
CA GLU A 839 -1.07 22.71 22.35
C GLU A 839 -2.15 21.72 21.89
N PHE A 840 -3.19 22.22 21.22
CA PHE A 840 -4.15 21.37 20.52
C PHE A 840 -4.59 21.98 19.19
N VAL A 841 -5.19 21.16 18.32
CA VAL A 841 -5.87 21.58 17.09
C VAL A 841 -7.32 21.12 17.14
N PHE A 842 -8.24 21.92 16.59
CA PHE A 842 -9.62 21.47 16.34
C PHE A 842 -9.75 21.19 14.84
N THR A 843 -9.87 19.92 14.46
CA THR A 843 -9.83 19.54 13.04
C THR A 843 -11.20 19.69 12.38
N ASN A 844 -12.30 19.46 13.09
CA ASN A 844 -13.67 19.45 12.52
C ASN A 844 -14.32 20.83 12.39
N ILE A 845 -13.62 21.79 11.77
CA ILE A 845 -14.21 23.11 11.45
C ILE A 845 -15.20 22.96 10.29
N LYS A 846 -16.48 23.23 10.55
CA LYS A 846 -17.58 23.29 9.56
C LYS A 846 -18.76 24.09 10.13
N PRO A 847 -19.64 24.70 9.29
CA PRO A 847 -20.73 25.56 9.75
C PRO A 847 -21.61 24.97 10.87
N GLU A 848 -22.02 23.70 10.73
CA GLU A 848 -22.92 23.03 11.69
C GLU A 848 -22.34 22.86 13.10
N ASN A 849 -21.01 22.88 13.24
CA ASN A 849 -20.36 22.75 14.53
C ASN A 849 -20.30 24.07 15.31
N PHE A 850 -20.77 25.17 14.71
CA PHE A 850 -20.87 26.47 15.34
C PHE A 850 -22.33 26.95 15.37
N ILE A 851 -22.71 27.58 16.47
CA ILE A 851 -24.03 28.17 16.65
C ILE A 851 -23.91 29.66 16.91
N GLN A 852 -24.99 30.40 16.63
CA GLN A 852 -25.11 31.78 17.06
C GLN A 852 -26.18 31.89 18.15
N THR A 853 -25.77 32.29 19.36
CA THR A 853 -26.68 32.45 20.49
C THR A 853 -27.64 33.61 20.26
N SER A 854 -28.73 33.68 21.02
CA SER A 854 -29.67 34.82 20.97
C SER A 854 -29.03 36.18 21.30
N SER A 855 -27.88 36.19 21.99
CA SER A 855 -27.10 37.43 22.23
C SER A 855 -26.12 37.77 21.09
N GLY A 856 -26.13 36.98 20.02
CA GLY A 856 -25.28 37.16 18.84
C GLY A 856 -23.87 36.53 18.95
N LYS A 857 -23.51 35.93 20.09
CA LYS A 857 -22.20 35.29 20.29
C LYS A 857 -22.10 34.00 19.50
N VAL A 858 -20.92 33.71 18.95
CA VAL A 858 -20.62 32.44 18.28
C VAL A 858 -20.06 31.43 19.28
N LYS A 859 -20.55 30.20 19.25
CA LYS A 859 -20.08 29.09 20.11
C LYS A 859 -19.85 27.82 19.32
N LEU A 860 -18.75 27.12 19.59
CA LEU A 860 -18.49 25.76 19.13
C LEU A 860 -19.28 24.77 20.01
N ILE A 861 -19.92 23.79 19.38
CA ILE A 861 -20.75 22.79 20.08
C ILE A 861 -20.24 21.35 19.95
N ASP A 862 -19.29 21.10 19.03
CA ASP A 862 -18.72 19.77 18.82
C ASP A 862 -17.46 19.56 19.66
N TYR A 863 -17.64 18.96 20.83
CA TYR A 863 -16.56 18.53 21.73
C TYR A 863 -16.39 17.02 21.67
N GLY A 864 -15.18 16.52 21.43
CA GLY A 864 -14.93 15.10 21.21
C GLY A 864 -13.58 14.85 20.56
N LYS A 865 -13.49 13.78 19.75
CA LYS A 865 -12.25 13.32 19.09
C LYS A 865 -11.66 14.32 18.07
N SER A 866 -12.40 15.37 17.75
CA SER A 866 -11.97 16.47 16.87
C SER A 866 -10.96 17.42 17.54
N PHE A 867 -10.81 17.35 18.87
CA PHE A 867 -9.73 18.00 19.60
C PHE A 867 -8.53 17.06 19.66
N GLU A 868 -7.45 17.44 19.00
CA GLU A 868 -6.27 16.59 18.82
C GLU A 868 -5.00 17.28 19.33
N PRO A 869 -3.93 16.53 19.69
CA PRO A 869 -2.63 17.09 19.98
C PRO A 869 -2.13 18.02 18.86
N PHE A 870 -1.43 19.08 19.24
CA PHE A 870 -0.93 20.04 18.26
C PHE A 870 0.04 19.39 17.27
N ASN A 871 -0.26 19.55 15.99
CA ASN A 871 0.61 19.17 14.89
C ASN A 871 0.60 20.30 13.85
N GLN A 872 1.77 20.73 13.38
CA GLN A 872 1.87 21.91 12.51
C GLN A 872 1.11 21.73 11.19
N ASN A 873 1.14 20.53 10.60
CA ASN A 873 0.44 20.24 9.35
C ASN A 873 -1.08 20.24 9.55
N LYS A 874 -1.56 19.58 10.62
CA LYS A 874 -2.98 19.62 10.99
C LYS A 874 -3.43 21.05 11.29
N PHE A 875 -2.60 21.85 11.94
CA PHE A 875 -2.91 23.25 12.24
C PHE A 875 -3.03 24.11 10.98
N VAL A 876 -2.15 23.93 10.00
CA VAL A 876 -2.27 24.60 8.68
C VAL A 876 -3.59 24.23 8.00
N ASN A 877 -3.96 22.95 8.00
CA ASN A 877 -5.25 22.52 7.45
C ASN A 877 -6.43 23.10 8.24
N THR A 878 -6.35 23.17 9.56
CA THR A 878 -7.33 23.86 10.41
C THR A 878 -7.45 25.35 10.04
N ILE A 879 -6.35 26.06 9.76
CA ILE A 879 -6.38 27.46 9.28
C ILE A 879 -7.08 27.55 7.92
N LYS A 880 -6.77 26.66 6.97
CA LYS A 880 -7.43 26.60 5.66
C LYS A 880 -8.95 26.37 5.79
N ARG A 881 -9.38 25.46 6.67
CA ARG A 881 -10.81 25.21 6.97
C ARG A 881 -11.48 26.39 7.66
N ALA A 882 -10.79 27.04 8.60
CA ALA A 882 -11.27 28.26 9.27
C ALA A 882 -11.48 29.39 8.26
N PHE A 883 -10.57 29.54 7.30
CA PHE A 883 -10.70 30.52 6.23
C PHE A 883 -11.88 30.22 5.30
N LEU A 884 -12.12 28.93 4.98
CA LEU A 884 -13.29 28.51 4.23
C LEU A 884 -14.60 28.85 4.96
N LEU A 885 -14.66 28.56 6.27
CA LEU A 885 -15.80 28.89 7.14
C LEU A 885 -16.04 30.41 7.21
N LEU A 886 -14.99 31.20 7.34
CA LEU A 886 -15.06 32.66 7.37
C LEU A 886 -15.73 33.22 6.10
N LYS A 887 -15.34 32.72 4.94
CA LYS A 887 -15.91 33.17 3.65
C LYS A 887 -17.31 32.63 3.39
N ASN A 888 -17.59 31.42 3.87
CA ASN A 888 -18.84 30.71 3.55
C ASN A 888 -19.51 30.15 4.83
N PRO A 889 -19.96 31.02 5.76
CA PRO A 889 -20.50 30.58 7.05
C PRO A 889 -21.84 29.82 6.96
N LYS A 890 -22.50 29.86 5.78
CA LYS A 890 -23.79 29.21 5.51
C LYS A 890 -23.71 28.10 4.46
N MET A 891 -22.50 27.62 4.14
CA MET A 891 -22.32 26.55 3.17
C MET A 891 -22.93 25.23 3.68
N GLU A 892 -23.62 24.52 2.80
CA GLU A 892 -24.16 23.19 3.10
C GLU A 892 -23.03 22.20 3.45
N ASP A 893 -23.26 21.34 4.42
CA ASP A 893 -22.22 20.45 4.98
C ASP A 893 -21.60 19.54 3.91
N LYS A 894 -22.41 19.04 2.97
CA LYS A 894 -21.94 18.17 1.87
C LYS A 894 -20.92 18.89 0.97
N ASP A 895 -21.14 20.16 0.66
CA ASP A 895 -20.24 20.96 -0.17
C ASP A 895 -18.99 21.35 0.62
N PHE A 896 -19.15 21.68 1.91
CA PHE A 896 -18.03 21.98 2.79
C PHE A 896 -17.10 20.76 2.95
N GLN A 897 -17.67 19.57 3.16
CA GLN A 897 -16.93 18.31 3.24
C GLN A 897 -16.16 18.00 1.95
N LYS A 898 -16.75 18.27 0.78
CA LYS A 898 -16.09 18.10 -0.52
C LYS A 898 -14.88 19.00 -0.70
N LEU A 899 -14.91 20.24 -0.19
CA LEU A 899 -13.76 21.14 -0.23
C LEU A 899 -12.71 20.77 0.81
N THR A 900 -13.12 20.38 2.01
CA THR A 900 -12.18 19.99 3.07
C THR A 900 -11.49 18.65 2.83
N SER A 901 -12.11 17.71 2.12
CA SER A 901 -11.42 16.48 1.69
C SER A 901 -10.25 16.77 0.74
N ARG A 902 -10.42 17.74 -0.16
CA ARG A 902 -9.36 18.25 -1.05
C ARG A 902 -8.24 18.93 -0.27
N ILE A 903 -8.58 19.75 0.74
CA ILE A 903 -7.59 20.38 1.62
C ILE A 903 -6.71 19.33 2.34
N ASN A 904 -7.28 18.18 2.73
CA ASN A 904 -6.54 17.15 3.47
C ASN A 904 -5.47 16.46 2.64
N ILE A 905 -5.66 16.41 1.32
CA ILE A 905 -4.68 15.89 0.35
C ILE A 905 -3.83 17.02 -0.25
N GLU A 906 -3.69 18.14 0.48
CA GLU A 906 -2.87 19.30 0.14
C GLU A 906 -3.28 20.08 -1.12
N GLU A 907 -4.46 19.82 -1.69
CA GLU A 907 -5.01 20.67 -2.74
C GLU A 907 -5.45 22.04 -2.19
N GLU A 908 -5.32 23.09 -3.02
CA GLU A 908 -5.80 24.44 -2.69
C GLU A 908 -6.99 24.84 -3.57
N PRO A 909 -8.23 24.54 -3.14
CA PRO A 909 -9.41 24.95 -3.86
C PRO A 909 -9.51 26.48 -3.96
N ASN A 910 -10.11 26.99 -5.04
CA ASN A 910 -10.20 28.43 -5.33
C ASN A 910 -10.84 29.23 -4.17
N GLU A 911 -11.76 28.61 -3.45
CA GLU A 911 -12.49 29.16 -2.31
C GLU A 911 -11.54 29.59 -1.17
N ILE A 912 -10.41 28.91 -1.01
CA ILE A 912 -9.42 29.21 0.04
C ILE A 912 -8.27 30.11 -0.43
N ARG A 913 -8.31 30.66 -1.64
CA ARG A 913 -7.27 31.60 -2.10
C ARG A 913 -7.15 32.79 -1.15
N GLY A 914 -5.92 33.05 -0.68
CA GLY A 914 -5.60 34.09 0.30
C GLY A 914 -5.68 33.65 1.77
N TRP A 915 -5.80 32.34 2.05
CA TRP A 915 -5.80 31.78 3.41
C TRP A 915 -4.52 32.13 4.20
N GLU A 916 -3.41 32.42 3.49
CA GLU A 916 -2.13 32.82 4.06
C GLU A 916 -2.23 34.13 4.86
N ASN A 917 -3.18 35.00 4.52
CA ASN A 917 -3.43 36.22 5.28
C ASN A 917 -3.97 35.89 6.68
N LEU A 918 -4.87 34.91 6.80
CA LEU A 918 -5.33 34.40 8.09
C LEU A 918 -4.18 33.72 8.83
N LYS A 919 -3.34 32.94 8.13
CA LYS A 919 -2.14 32.34 8.74
C LYS A 919 -1.22 33.40 9.34
N ARG A 920 -0.88 34.47 8.62
CA ARG A 920 -0.03 35.58 9.12
C ARG A 920 -0.62 36.26 10.36
N ALA A 921 -1.94 36.34 10.44
CA ALA A 921 -2.60 36.92 11.60
C ALA A 921 -2.54 36.02 12.84
N VAL A 922 -2.63 34.70 12.64
CA VAL A 922 -2.54 33.68 13.69
C VAL A 922 -1.08 33.47 14.12
N GLU A 923 -0.15 33.46 13.16
CA GLU A 923 1.29 33.24 13.31
C GLU A 923 2.09 34.40 12.67
N PRO A 924 2.21 35.56 13.35
CA PRO A 924 2.93 36.72 12.80
C PRO A 924 4.42 36.43 12.65
N ARG A 925 5.00 36.85 11.52
CA ARG A 925 6.44 36.73 11.24
C ARG A 925 7.25 37.76 12.01
N LYS A 926 8.51 37.42 12.30
CA LYS A 926 9.48 38.33 12.94
C LYS A 926 10.05 39.32 11.92
N LYS A 927 10.72 40.37 12.41
CA LYS A 927 11.43 41.35 11.56
C LYS A 927 12.40 40.65 10.61
N GLU A 928 13.13 39.66 11.14
CA GLU A 928 14.14 38.91 10.41
C GLU A 928 13.54 38.14 9.22
N GLU A 929 12.28 37.70 9.34
CA GLU A 929 11.54 36.95 8.32
C GLU A 929 10.79 37.84 7.32
N ILE A 930 10.85 39.17 7.51
CA ILE A 930 10.17 40.17 6.65
C ILE A 930 11.19 41.12 6.05
N LEU A 931 11.86 41.92 6.88
CA LEU A 931 12.70 43.03 6.45
C LEU A 931 14.13 42.60 6.15
N ASP A 932 14.73 41.78 7.01
CA ASP A 932 16.14 41.41 6.84
C ASP A 932 16.31 40.50 5.61
N ILE A 933 15.37 39.59 5.30
CA ILE A 933 15.36 38.82 4.04
C ILE A 933 15.38 39.72 2.80
N GLU A 934 14.57 40.79 2.78
CA GLU A 934 14.56 41.74 1.66
C GLU A 934 15.87 42.52 1.55
N ILE A 935 16.44 42.95 2.68
CA ILE A 935 17.75 43.62 2.70
C ILE A 935 18.84 42.68 2.16
N ILE A 936 18.85 41.41 2.57
CA ILE A 936 19.78 40.40 2.08
C ILE A 936 19.60 40.16 0.58
N SER A 937 18.34 40.07 0.12
CA SER A 937 18.02 39.95 -1.31
C SER A 937 18.61 41.11 -2.12
N ILE A 938 18.45 42.35 -1.64
CA ILE A 938 19.04 43.55 -2.26
C ILE A 938 20.58 43.46 -2.27
N LEU A 939 21.21 43.07 -1.16
CA LEU A 939 22.66 42.96 -1.10
C LEU A 939 23.20 41.85 -2.02
N LYS A 940 22.48 40.73 -2.17
CA LYS A 940 22.81 39.67 -3.13
C LYS A 940 22.69 40.18 -4.58
N GLU A 941 21.70 41.01 -4.89
CA GLU A 941 21.52 41.63 -6.21
C GLU A 941 22.72 42.54 -6.58
N TYR A 942 23.21 43.34 -5.62
CA TYR A 942 24.27 44.33 -5.89
C TYR A 942 25.70 43.86 -5.58
N ASN A 943 25.85 42.74 -4.87
CA ASN A 943 27.10 42.07 -4.53
C ASN A 943 28.24 43.01 -4.08
N PRO A 944 28.07 43.77 -2.97
CA PRO A 944 29.10 44.68 -2.47
C PRO A 944 30.27 43.94 -1.80
N GLU A 945 31.46 44.53 -1.82
CA GLU A 945 32.62 43.99 -1.10
C GLU A 945 32.68 44.49 0.33
N LYS A 946 32.37 45.78 0.58
CA LYS A 946 32.33 46.37 1.92
C LYS A 946 30.99 47.02 2.21
N VAL A 947 30.38 46.61 3.32
CA VAL A 947 29.09 47.12 3.81
C VAL A 947 29.28 47.79 5.16
N LEU A 948 28.78 49.02 5.31
CA LEU A 948 28.68 49.72 6.59
C LEU A 948 27.27 49.59 7.17
N ASP A 949 27.08 48.83 8.24
CA ASP A 949 25.84 48.82 9.02
C ASP A 949 25.88 49.95 10.06
N TYR A 950 25.22 51.06 9.73
CA TYR A 950 25.18 52.28 10.54
C TYR A 950 23.91 52.25 11.40
N GLY A 951 24.08 52.08 12.71
CA GLY A 951 23.02 51.75 13.67
C GLY A 951 22.78 50.24 13.78
N SER A 952 23.85 49.47 13.91
CA SER A 952 23.85 48.00 13.84
C SER A 952 23.12 47.30 15.00
N GLY A 953 22.87 47.99 16.12
CA GLY A 953 22.11 47.47 17.24
C GLY A 953 22.70 46.20 17.86
N LYS A 954 21.99 45.07 17.72
CA LYS A 954 22.47 43.75 18.17
C LYS A 954 23.29 43.01 17.11
N CYS A 955 23.65 43.67 16.01
CA CYS A 955 24.42 43.12 14.90
C CYS A 955 23.79 41.85 14.27
N LYS A 956 22.46 41.65 14.38
CA LYS A 956 21.75 40.49 13.81
C LYS A 956 21.74 40.48 12.28
N THR A 957 21.32 41.61 11.69
CA THR A 957 21.31 41.77 10.22
C THR A 957 22.74 41.71 9.67
N SER A 958 23.70 42.35 10.35
CA SER A 958 25.14 42.21 10.06
C SER A 958 25.61 40.75 10.00
N LYS A 959 25.26 39.89 10.98
CA LYS A 959 25.59 38.46 10.97
C LYS A 959 24.98 37.71 9.78
N GLN A 960 23.72 38.00 9.44
CA GLN A 960 23.08 37.42 8.26
C GLN A 960 23.78 37.85 6.96
N ILE A 961 24.22 39.11 6.86
CA ILE A 961 24.95 39.61 5.69
C ILE A 961 26.26 38.84 5.50
N GLU A 962 27.09 38.66 6.53
CA GLU A 962 28.35 37.91 6.42
C GLU A 962 28.12 36.41 6.17
N THR A 963 27.02 35.84 6.66
CA THR A 963 26.69 34.42 6.46
C THR A 963 26.19 34.14 5.04
N GLU A 964 25.39 35.06 4.48
CA GLU A 964 24.68 34.83 3.22
C GLU A 964 25.27 35.58 2.02
N THR A 965 26.26 36.44 2.22
CA THR A 965 26.94 37.22 1.17
C THR A 965 28.46 37.18 1.34
N LYS A 966 29.21 37.69 0.36
CA LYS A 966 30.69 37.82 0.44
C LYS A 966 31.16 39.16 1.02
N ALA A 967 30.23 40.02 1.43
CA ALA A 967 30.54 41.35 1.88
C ALA A 967 31.21 41.33 3.27
N LYS A 968 32.28 42.11 3.42
CA LYS A 968 32.88 42.39 4.72
C LYS A 968 32.09 43.49 5.42
N VAL A 969 31.59 43.21 6.63
CA VAL A 969 30.71 44.13 7.34
C VAL A 969 31.49 44.96 8.37
N PHE A 970 31.25 46.25 8.33
CA PHE A 970 31.71 47.21 9.33
C PHE A 970 30.49 47.79 10.03
N VAL A 971 30.61 48.03 11.33
CA VAL A 971 29.47 48.41 12.17
C VAL A 971 29.74 49.70 12.92
N TYR A 972 28.68 50.46 13.12
CA TYR A 972 28.64 51.62 14.00
C TYR A 972 27.27 51.69 14.66
N ASP A 973 27.18 52.24 15.87
CA ASP A 973 25.92 52.53 16.53
C ASP A 973 26.04 53.88 17.24
N ILE A 974 24.99 54.70 17.16
CA ILE A 974 24.93 56.03 17.76
C ILE A 974 24.92 55.91 19.28
N ASN A 975 24.41 54.79 19.82
CA ASN A 975 24.51 54.46 21.23
C ASN A 975 25.86 53.78 21.52
N GLU A 976 26.79 54.53 22.11
CA GLU A 976 28.14 54.07 22.42
C GLU A 976 28.16 52.82 23.32
N THR A 977 27.18 52.68 24.23
CA THR A 977 27.03 51.51 25.09
C THR A 977 26.66 50.27 24.28
N VAL A 978 25.76 50.39 23.30
CA VAL A 978 25.38 49.29 22.41
C VAL A 978 26.57 48.87 21.55
N LEU A 979 27.29 49.83 20.98
CA LEU A 979 28.47 49.58 20.16
C LEU A 979 29.57 48.84 20.94
N LYS A 980 29.82 49.24 22.20
CA LYS A 980 30.82 48.59 23.08
C LYS A 980 30.40 47.18 23.50
N THR A 981 29.13 46.98 23.86
CA THR A 981 28.68 45.73 24.51
C THR A 981 28.12 44.66 23.57
N ARG A 982 27.78 44.99 22.32
CA ARG A 982 27.02 44.07 21.43
C ARG A 982 27.60 43.86 20.04
N CYS A 983 28.67 44.56 19.68
CA CYS A 983 29.25 44.51 18.35
C CYS A 983 30.79 44.37 18.41
N GLU A 984 31.29 43.61 19.40
CA GLU A 984 32.73 43.32 19.56
C GLU A 984 33.28 42.45 18.42
N ASP A 985 32.46 41.54 17.87
CA ASP A 985 32.86 40.59 16.82
C ASP A 985 33.07 41.23 15.43
N PHE A 986 32.75 42.52 15.26
CA PHE A 986 32.75 43.19 13.96
C PHE A 986 33.77 44.33 13.87
N HIS A 987 34.23 44.61 12.65
CA HIS A 987 35.08 45.77 12.40
C HIS A 987 34.33 47.08 12.66
N ARG A 988 34.91 47.98 13.46
CA ARG A 988 34.27 49.24 13.83
C ARG A 988 34.54 50.34 12.81
N TYR A 989 33.50 51.09 12.47
CA TYR A 989 33.59 52.34 11.72
C TYR A 989 33.69 53.54 12.68
N PHE A 990 34.55 54.50 12.36
CA PHE A 990 34.75 55.72 13.14
C PHE A 990 34.43 56.95 12.27
N PRO A 991 33.28 57.64 12.48
CA PRO A 991 32.81 58.71 11.58
C PRO A 991 33.79 59.86 11.35
N ASN A 992 34.63 60.17 12.34
CA ASN A 992 35.61 61.26 12.27
C ASN A 992 36.98 60.84 11.73
N ASP A 993 37.22 59.55 11.49
CA ASP A 993 38.48 59.07 10.92
C ASP A 993 38.42 59.14 9.38
N ARG A 994 39.35 59.92 8.81
CA ARG A 994 39.46 60.12 7.35
C ARG A 994 39.84 58.84 6.61
N SER A 995 40.40 57.83 7.30
CA SER A 995 40.76 56.54 6.68
C SER A 995 39.54 55.80 6.10
N PHE A 996 38.33 56.08 6.60
CA PHE A 996 37.08 55.47 6.13
C PHE A 996 36.36 56.29 5.05
N TYR A 997 36.91 57.41 4.59
CA TYR A 997 36.27 58.21 3.55
C TYR A 997 36.33 57.47 2.21
N ASN A 998 35.21 57.42 1.48
CA ASN A 998 35.08 56.63 0.23
C ASN A 998 35.64 55.19 0.38
N SER A 999 35.24 54.48 1.44
CA SER A 999 35.70 53.13 1.75
C SER A 999 34.64 52.04 1.60
N PHE A 1000 33.37 52.41 1.45
CA PHE A 1000 32.24 51.47 1.43
C PHE A 1000 31.48 51.51 0.12
N ASP A 1001 31.12 50.33 -0.39
CA ASP A 1001 30.26 50.17 -1.56
C ASP A 1001 28.80 50.37 -1.18
N PHE A 1002 28.45 49.91 0.02
CA PHE A 1002 27.12 50.00 0.59
C PHE A 1002 27.15 50.49 2.03
N ALA A 1003 26.11 51.23 2.39
CA ALA A 1003 25.78 51.53 3.77
C ALA A 1003 24.32 51.14 4.02
N LEU A 1004 24.04 50.66 5.22
CA LEU A 1004 22.75 50.20 5.67
C LEU A 1004 22.33 51.05 6.88
N LEU A 1005 21.11 51.57 6.82
CA LEU A 1005 20.41 52.18 7.95
C LEU A 1005 19.13 51.38 8.19
N ASN A 1006 19.17 50.44 9.13
CA ASN A 1006 18.05 49.53 9.36
C ASN A 1006 17.14 50.01 10.51
N LEU A 1007 16.04 50.72 10.19
CA LEU A 1007 15.09 51.34 11.14
C LEU A 1007 15.67 52.43 12.04
N VAL A 1008 16.85 52.97 11.70
CA VAL A 1008 17.57 53.95 12.54
C VAL A 1008 16.94 55.33 12.43
N LEU A 1009 16.60 55.75 11.21
CA LEU A 1009 16.11 57.12 10.98
C LEU A 1009 14.75 57.38 11.64
N CYS A 1010 13.92 56.35 11.82
CA CYS A 1010 12.66 56.49 12.53
C CYS A 1010 12.82 56.55 14.07
N GLU A 1011 14.02 56.36 14.62
CA GLU A 1011 14.26 56.39 16.08
C GLU A 1011 14.94 57.70 16.56
N VAL A 1012 15.27 58.62 15.64
CA VAL A 1012 16.02 59.86 15.95
C VAL A 1012 15.36 61.11 15.35
N ASP A 1013 15.68 62.29 15.88
CA ASP A 1013 15.20 63.59 15.38
C ASP A 1013 15.88 64.02 14.06
N ASN A 1014 15.34 65.07 13.42
CA ASN A 1014 15.82 65.52 12.11
C ASN A 1014 17.27 66.00 12.09
N ASP A 1015 17.74 66.61 13.18
CA ASP A 1015 19.12 67.13 13.22
C ASP A 1015 20.12 65.98 13.33
N THR A 1016 19.76 64.93 14.08
CA THR A 1016 20.51 63.67 14.11
C THR A 1016 20.48 62.96 12.75
N VAL A 1017 19.33 62.91 12.06
CA VAL A 1017 19.24 62.34 10.69
C VAL A 1017 20.22 63.03 9.74
N LYS A 1018 20.30 64.37 9.76
CA LYS A 1018 21.25 65.12 8.92
C LYS A 1018 22.70 64.72 9.21
N GLY A 1019 23.06 64.60 10.49
CA GLY A 1019 24.38 64.15 10.91
C GLY A 1019 24.73 62.75 10.37
N ILE A 1020 23.83 61.78 10.57
CA ILE A 1020 23.99 60.40 10.09
C ILE A 1020 24.18 60.36 8.57
N LEU A 1021 23.31 61.03 7.81
CA LEU A 1021 23.38 61.03 6.35
C LEU A 1021 24.66 61.70 5.85
N ALA A 1022 25.14 62.76 6.51
CA ALA A 1022 26.40 63.41 6.18
C ALA A 1022 27.61 62.48 6.39
N ASP A 1023 27.63 61.72 7.49
CA ASP A 1023 28.72 60.78 7.79
C ASP A 1023 28.74 59.60 6.81
N ILE A 1024 27.57 59.03 6.51
CA ILE A 1024 27.44 57.97 5.49
C ILE A 1024 27.82 58.50 4.10
N SER A 1025 27.43 59.73 3.76
CA SER A 1025 27.79 60.33 2.48
C SER A 1025 29.30 60.46 2.33
N LYS A 1026 30.04 60.81 3.41
CA LYS A 1026 31.52 60.85 3.38
C LYS A 1026 32.15 59.46 3.23
N SER A 1027 31.56 58.44 3.86
CA SER A 1027 32.14 57.09 3.89
C SER A 1027 31.89 56.28 2.61
N LEU A 1028 30.80 56.56 1.88
CA LEU A 1028 30.46 55.85 0.64
C LEU A 1028 31.32 56.26 -0.56
N ASN A 1029 31.64 55.30 -1.42
CA ASN A 1029 32.34 55.50 -2.69
C ASN A 1029 31.51 56.39 -3.65
N ALA A 1030 32.13 56.91 -4.72
CA ALA A 1030 31.43 57.77 -5.70
C ALA A 1030 30.20 57.09 -6.35
N ASN A 1031 30.21 55.76 -6.46
CA ASN A 1031 29.09 54.93 -6.92
C ASN A 1031 28.37 54.18 -5.78
N GLY A 1032 28.71 54.48 -4.54
CA GLY A 1032 28.17 53.81 -3.36
C GLY A 1032 26.67 53.99 -3.23
N LYS A 1033 26.03 52.98 -2.64
CA LYS A 1033 24.59 52.97 -2.38
C LYS A 1033 24.31 52.99 -0.89
N LEU A 1034 23.17 53.57 -0.55
CA LEU A 1034 22.64 53.58 0.81
C LEU A 1034 21.29 52.87 0.78
N VAL A 1035 21.16 51.82 1.59
CA VAL A 1035 19.88 51.14 1.83
C VAL A 1035 19.34 51.65 3.16
N VAL A 1036 18.18 52.28 3.13
CA VAL A 1036 17.50 52.79 4.32
C VAL A 1036 16.19 52.06 4.48
N SER A 1037 15.99 51.35 5.58
CA SER A 1037 14.66 50.89 5.96
C SER A 1037 14.09 51.79 7.05
N VAL A 1038 12.81 52.10 6.91
CA VAL A 1038 12.02 52.81 7.91
C VAL A 1038 10.71 52.09 8.09
N CYS A 1039 10.02 52.35 9.19
CA CYS A 1039 8.65 51.89 9.32
C CYS A 1039 7.79 52.63 8.29
N ASN A 1040 6.93 51.89 7.61
CA ASN A 1040 6.31 52.40 6.40
C ASN A 1040 5.39 53.61 6.72
N PRO A 1041 5.73 54.82 6.26
CA PRO A 1041 4.95 56.02 6.60
C PRO A 1041 3.57 56.02 5.93
N ASP A 1042 3.40 55.31 4.82
CA ASP A 1042 2.13 55.28 4.10
C ASP A 1042 1.05 54.48 4.86
N PHE A 1043 1.49 53.54 5.70
CA PHE A 1043 0.64 52.66 6.51
C PHE A 1043 0.62 53.07 8.00
N VAL A 1044 1.09 54.27 8.35
CA VAL A 1044 1.13 54.74 9.74
C VAL A 1044 -0.26 54.89 10.38
N HIS A 1045 -1.29 55.06 9.56
CA HIS A 1045 -2.69 55.18 9.96
C HIS A 1045 -3.30 53.85 10.42
N ILE A 1046 -2.62 52.72 10.21
CA ILE A 1046 -3.06 51.41 10.67
C ILE A 1046 -2.57 51.20 12.10
N TYR A 1047 -3.50 50.97 13.03
CA TYR A 1047 -3.14 50.74 14.43
C TYR A 1047 -2.35 49.44 14.63
N LYS A 1048 -2.78 48.36 13.97
CA LYS A 1048 -2.15 47.05 14.12
C LYS A 1048 -1.83 46.39 12.79
N THR A 1049 -0.56 46.11 12.60
CA THR A 1049 -0.01 45.34 11.48
C THR A 1049 0.62 44.05 12.02
N GLU A 1050 1.10 43.18 11.13
CA GLU A 1050 1.76 41.93 11.49
C GLU A 1050 2.89 42.15 12.51
N PHE A 1051 3.70 43.21 12.32
CA PHE A 1051 4.85 43.49 13.19
C PHE A 1051 4.58 44.55 14.29
N GLN A 1052 3.68 45.51 14.07
CA GLN A 1052 3.55 46.71 14.92
C GLN A 1052 2.16 46.83 15.57
N ASN A 1053 2.16 47.23 16.83
CA ASN A 1053 0.97 47.69 17.55
C ASN A 1053 1.19 49.15 17.98
N ARG A 1054 0.63 50.11 17.22
CA ARG A 1054 0.80 51.55 17.47
C ARG A 1054 -0.13 51.99 18.60
N ASN A 1055 0.45 52.57 19.65
CA ASN A 1055 -0.32 53.07 20.80
C ASN A 1055 -0.97 54.43 20.47
N SER A 1056 -0.38 55.17 19.52
CA SER A 1056 -0.89 56.41 18.96
C SER A 1056 -0.60 56.44 17.45
N ILE A 1057 -1.60 56.80 16.64
CA ILE A 1057 -1.40 57.12 15.21
C ILE A 1057 -1.30 58.63 15.04
N PRO A 1058 -0.57 59.14 14.03
CA PRO A 1058 -0.48 60.57 13.79
C PRO A 1058 -1.82 61.14 13.33
N GLN A 1059 -2.10 62.41 13.63
CA GLN A 1059 -3.33 63.09 13.22
C GLN A 1059 -3.46 63.13 11.69
N THR A 1060 -2.33 63.26 11.01
CA THR A 1060 -2.26 63.15 9.55
C THR A 1060 -1.00 62.39 9.14
N LYS A 1061 -1.09 61.57 8.09
CA LYS A 1061 0.10 60.92 7.51
C LYS A 1061 1.06 61.90 6.83
N LEU A 1062 0.64 63.15 6.61
CA LEU A 1062 1.34 64.18 5.84
C LEU A 1062 2.23 65.08 6.70
N ASN A 1063 2.15 64.99 8.02
CA ASN A 1063 2.95 65.79 8.94
C ASN A 1063 3.95 64.92 9.70
N GLU A 1064 5.06 65.52 10.14
CA GLU A 1064 5.98 64.88 11.07
C GLU A 1064 5.36 64.88 12.48
N GLU A 1065 5.33 63.72 13.12
CA GLU A 1065 4.76 63.54 14.46
C GLU A 1065 5.56 62.48 15.24
N VAL A 1066 5.69 62.66 16.55
CA VAL A 1066 6.30 61.65 17.41
C VAL A 1066 5.21 60.70 17.90
N ILE A 1067 5.34 59.43 17.57
CA ILE A 1067 4.39 58.39 17.93
C ILE A 1067 5.03 57.34 18.84
N THR A 1068 4.20 56.62 19.59
CA THR A 1068 4.67 55.48 20.38
C THR A 1068 4.05 54.20 19.87
N LYS A 1069 4.86 53.14 19.82
CA LYS A 1069 4.41 51.81 19.41
C LYS A 1069 4.98 50.72 20.29
N THR A 1070 4.33 49.58 20.27
CA THR A 1070 4.72 48.36 20.94
C THR A 1070 5.03 47.32 19.88
N CYS A 1071 6.22 46.71 19.93
CA CYS A 1071 6.57 45.62 19.03
C CYS A 1071 5.77 44.36 19.41
N SER A 1072 4.99 43.80 18.47
CA SER A 1072 4.08 42.67 18.73
C SER A 1072 4.80 41.42 19.25
N TYR A 1073 6.06 41.24 18.90
CA TYR A 1073 6.86 40.08 19.32
C TYR A 1073 7.62 40.29 20.63
N THR A 1074 8.16 41.50 20.87
CA THR A 1074 9.05 41.74 22.02
C THR A 1074 8.38 42.44 23.19
N GLY A 1075 7.17 42.99 23.00
CA GLY A 1075 6.46 43.79 24.00
C GLY A 1075 7.11 45.13 24.34
N ASN A 1076 8.27 45.43 23.74
CA ASN A 1076 9.01 46.67 24.00
C ASN A 1076 8.24 47.87 23.43
N LYS A 1077 8.06 48.90 24.27
CA LYS A 1077 7.60 50.21 23.84
C LYS A 1077 8.75 50.98 23.20
N LYS A 1078 8.49 51.58 22.06
CA LYS A 1078 9.43 52.41 21.30
C LYS A 1078 8.80 53.75 20.96
N VAL A 1079 9.62 54.80 21.02
CA VAL A 1079 9.29 56.11 20.46
C VAL A 1079 9.77 56.12 19.01
N GLU A 1080 8.94 56.63 18.12
CA GLU A 1080 9.21 56.70 16.69
C GLU A 1080 8.88 58.10 16.18
N TYR A 1081 9.78 58.65 15.37
CA TYR A 1081 9.59 59.89 14.64
C TYR A 1081 8.98 59.55 13.27
N HIS A 1082 7.66 59.67 13.17
CA HIS A 1082 6.95 59.50 11.90
C HIS A 1082 7.28 60.66 10.97
N ARG A 1083 7.67 60.35 9.73
CA ARG A 1083 7.93 61.32 8.67
C ARG A 1083 7.29 60.84 7.37
N PRO A 1084 6.57 61.71 6.63
CA PRO A 1084 6.02 61.35 5.32
C PRO A 1084 7.10 60.86 4.35
N THR A 1085 6.71 60.03 3.38
CA THR A 1085 7.62 59.53 2.34
C THR A 1085 8.34 60.68 1.63
N GLU A 1086 7.61 61.75 1.29
CA GLU A 1086 8.14 62.92 0.59
C GLU A 1086 9.24 63.62 1.40
N MET A 1087 9.06 63.70 2.72
CA MET A 1087 10.04 64.32 3.63
C MET A 1087 11.33 63.50 3.72
N TYR A 1088 11.24 62.17 3.77
CA TYR A 1088 12.43 61.30 3.67
C TYR A 1088 13.17 61.55 2.35
N LEU A 1089 12.46 61.61 1.23
CA LEU A 1089 13.06 61.88 -0.09
C LEU A 1089 13.73 63.26 -0.16
N GLU A 1090 13.13 64.28 0.44
CA GLU A 1090 13.75 65.59 0.59
C GLU A 1090 15.04 65.55 1.42
N LEU A 1091 15.01 64.89 2.58
CA LEU A 1091 16.17 64.73 3.46
C LEU A 1091 17.31 64.01 2.73
N PHE A 1092 17.02 62.93 2.01
CA PHE A 1092 18.00 62.23 1.18
C PHE A 1092 18.57 63.14 0.08
N SER A 1093 17.70 63.87 -0.63
CA SER A 1093 18.10 64.75 -1.73
C SER A 1093 19.00 65.90 -1.26
N LYS A 1094 18.65 66.54 -0.14
CA LYS A 1094 19.41 67.63 0.50
C LYS A 1094 20.77 67.15 1.02
N ASN A 1095 20.89 65.88 1.43
CA ASN A 1095 22.13 65.27 1.91
C ASN A 1095 22.92 64.49 0.84
N GLY A 1096 22.68 64.80 -0.45
CA GLY A 1096 23.52 64.27 -1.53
C GLY A 1096 23.17 62.85 -1.98
N PHE A 1097 21.95 62.37 -1.76
CA PHE A 1097 21.48 61.07 -2.25
C PHE A 1097 20.33 61.23 -3.25
N ARG A 1098 20.22 60.32 -4.22
CA ARG A 1098 19.06 60.21 -5.12
C ARG A 1098 18.40 58.85 -4.98
N LEU A 1099 17.07 58.81 -5.03
CA LEU A 1099 16.31 57.56 -5.02
C LEU A 1099 16.61 56.74 -6.28
N VAL A 1100 16.86 55.45 -6.09
CA VAL A 1100 16.93 54.44 -7.15
C VAL A 1100 15.63 53.64 -7.19
N LYS A 1101 15.20 53.13 -6.03
CA LYS A 1101 14.00 52.30 -5.91
C LYS A 1101 13.45 52.41 -4.49
N ALA A 1102 12.14 52.34 -4.34
CA ALA A 1102 11.46 52.13 -3.06
C ALA A 1102 10.73 50.77 -3.10
N ILE A 1103 10.77 50.03 -2.00
CA ILE A 1103 10.15 48.71 -1.86
C ILE A 1103 9.34 48.70 -0.56
N ASP A 1104 8.07 48.31 -0.66
CA ASP A 1104 7.22 48.06 0.49
C ASP A 1104 7.28 46.57 0.84
N THR A 1105 7.55 46.24 2.11
CA THR A 1105 7.54 44.84 2.56
C THR A 1105 6.13 44.27 2.58
N ASN A 1106 5.98 42.97 2.32
CA ASN A 1106 4.70 42.27 2.43
C ASN A 1106 4.29 42.05 3.89
N GLY A 1107 3.17 42.63 4.30
CA GLY A 1107 2.54 42.40 5.59
C GLY A 1107 1.02 42.39 5.48
N VAL A 1108 0.35 42.41 6.63
CA VAL A 1108 -1.11 42.38 6.72
C VAL A 1108 -1.60 43.28 7.84
N ASN A 1109 -2.69 44.01 7.62
CA ASN A 1109 -3.42 44.69 8.70
C ASN A 1109 -4.08 43.61 9.56
N ILE A 1110 -3.69 43.43 10.82
CA ILE A 1110 -4.20 42.31 11.62
C ILE A 1110 -5.66 42.51 12.11
N GLU A 1111 -6.27 43.66 11.80
CA GLU A 1111 -7.67 43.95 12.09
C GLU A 1111 -8.57 43.71 10.87
N THR A 1112 -8.10 44.03 9.65
CA THR A 1112 -8.90 43.90 8.42
C THR A 1112 -8.44 42.78 7.47
N TYR A 1113 -7.23 42.28 7.64
CA TYR A 1113 -6.50 41.38 6.73
C TYR A 1113 -6.30 41.88 5.30
N GLU A 1114 -6.45 43.18 5.09
CA GLU A 1114 -6.01 43.82 3.86
C GLU A 1114 -4.48 43.88 3.81
N PRO A 1115 -3.89 43.84 2.61
CA PRO A 1115 -2.45 44.03 2.44
C PRO A 1115 -2.00 45.33 3.11
N ALA A 1116 -1.01 45.20 4.00
CA ALA A 1116 -0.36 46.34 4.64
C ALA A 1116 1.14 46.15 4.56
N SER A 1117 1.89 47.22 4.77
CA SER A 1117 3.35 47.14 4.80
C SER A 1117 3.89 47.71 6.10
N ASP A 1118 4.68 46.90 6.80
CA ASP A 1118 5.32 47.31 8.04
C ASP A 1118 6.54 48.20 7.81
N PHE A 1119 7.26 47.96 6.71
CA PHE A 1119 8.52 48.62 6.42
C PHE A 1119 8.57 49.08 4.97
N LYS A 1120 9.18 50.26 4.78
CA LYS A 1120 9.56 50.78 3.46
C LYS A 1120 11.08 50.82 3.37
N ILE A 1121 11.61 50.27 2.29
CA ILE A 1121 13.04 50.23 2.01
C ILE A 1121 13.34 51.17 0.85
N PHE A 1122 14.21 52.15 1.08
CA PHE A 1122 14.74 53.05 0.08
C PHE A 1122 16.14 52.60 -0.33
N ILE A 1123 16.32 52.38 -1.62
CA ILE A 1123 17.64 52.16 -2.23
C ILE A 1123 18.06 53.49 -2.84
N LEU A 1124 19.14 54.07 -2.33
CA LEU A 1124 19.63 55.38 -2.69
C LEU A 1124 21.02 55.26 -3.33
N LYS A 1125 21.33 56.16 -4.26
CA LYS A 1125 22.68 56.31 -4.82
C LYS A 1125 23.25 57.66 -4.43
N LYS A 1126 24.53 57.71 -4.04
CA LYS A 1126 25.25 58.97 -3.79
C LYS A 1126 25.27 59.83 -5.06
N LYS A 1127 24.96 61.12 -4.94
CA LYS A 1127 25.04 62.11 -6.03
C LYS A 1127 26.51 62.46 -6.23
N THR A 1128 27.03 62.22 -7.42
CA THR A 1128 28.31 62.77 -7.85
C THR A 1128 28.10 64.22 -8.25
N TYR A 1129 28.58 65.16 -7.45
CA TYR A 1129 28.71 66.55 -7.90
C TYR A 1129 29.76 66.57 -9.02
N ALA A 1130 29.33 66.83 -10.25
CA ALA A 1130 30.26 67.14 -11.33
C ALA A 1130 31.06 68.39 -10.90
N LYS A 1131 32.39 68.25 -10.78
CA LYS A 1131 33.30 69.41 -10.71
C LYS A 1131 32.97 70.30 -11.92
N LYS A 1132 32.45 71.49 -11.68
CA LYS A 1132 32.52 72.57 -12.66
C LYS A 1132 34.01 72.86 -12.87
N VAL A 1133 34.51 72.53 -14.05
CA VAL A 1133 35.75 73.09 -14.59
C VAL A 1133 35.34 74.41 -15.25
N ASN A 1134 35.81 75.53 -14.70
CA ASN A 1134 36.06 76.77 -15.42
C ASN A 1134 37.39 77.29 -14.86
N GLU A 1135 38.34 77.50 -15.77
CA GLU A 1135 39.58 78.31 -15.70
C GLU A 1135 40.29 78.49 -14.34
#